data_AF-A0A1V6SKB1-F1
#
_entry.id   AF-A0A1V6SKB1-F1
#
_cell.length_a   1.000
_cell.length_b   1.000
_cell.length_c   1.000
_cell.angle_alpha   90.00
_cell.angle_beta   90.00
_cell.angle_gamma   90.00
#
_symmetry.space_group_name_H-M   'P 1'
#
loop_
_entity.id
_entity.type
_entity.pdbx_description
1 polymer ?
#
loop_
_entity_poly.entity_id
_entity_poly.type
_entity_poly.pdbx_seq_one_letter_code
_entity_poly.pdbx_strand_id
1 'polypeptide(L)'
;METPSDEAVHICTEYFQGDPSTHYYLPFLKDVICFLVDDFDIQLDANTLPTAAAEETVLEERIRVQVVDRLIEEFSENFDNPFNELAAMEEQALEGYAYMKTVEAFYFCLNRRQRRPSNLNRDPSVKTAKKLRDEKWEADIEKRFRQAERTIQRGVFPAEKTYSSNGLRRDSPFEPRGSESDTDTSVVVEATPQTNSPPQQTERQETEMALERNAGELDSETGVLLPPPLDLTPVDRWQVLAYLLQKVEEFHSHRYGEVLGHHSTVAIGAKLENILTPGVRLVSDNGLFSLEGLRSIGGDTKTTAAGVYLHIIWPPDDPQRFWLYVGQAMNLKRRIADHNDKLYRRKHPSLHYHVWDSREDMCSQFVVLATFNYETEGQNLPRSHQCLLNLLEMWMACLFRTLTARDLDRYLPPSVGRSSAGRHLNVVPPIWQRFQDETVPDMREIFDRSSFRSLLQSNDAAVRSWAQKARDSYNDLRNSPDPQLRHYWFGNNNRQLGRAWESNEQTAIDNLKVYHLEGKERTVQCAPDRKRGYITCGKFVISIPQSLNISPGSKVIVQFHLYKTEVPHRYTRKAMPYDPSSRLAISIKGRDASGNKVDTWLQSSRGSKLPMRMNTLVDMLEGVPFNETCSLSRRWIVTRMGEGTLRQTEYTD
;
A
#
# COMPACT_ATOMS: atom_id res chain seq x y z
N MET A 1 -20.65 -32.42 15.44
CA MET A 1 -21.87 -31.92 14.79
C MET A 1 -23.03 -32.72 15.29
N GLU A 2 -24.10 -32.04 15.71
CA GLU A 2 -25.42 -32.66 15.81
C GLU A 2 -25.85 -33.08 14.40
N THR A 3 -26.74 -34.07 14.30
CA THR A 3 -27.34 -34.42 13.01
C THR A 3 -28.08 -33.20 12.45
N PRO A 4 -27.96 -32.86 11.14
CA PRO A 4 -28.66 -31.73 10.55
C PRO A 4 -30.16 -31.80 10.87
N SER A 5 -30.79 -30.64 11.06
CA SER A 5 -32.23 -30.60 11.28
C SER A 5 -32.98 -31.12 10.06
N ASP A 6 -34.19 -31.67 10.28
CA ASP A 6 -35.06 -32.10 9.17
C ASP A 6 -35.38 -30.92 8.22
N GLU A 7 -35.39 -29.69 8.76
CA GLU A 7 -35.54 -28.46 7.99
C GLU A 7 -34.34 -28.22 7.06
N ALA A 8 -33.10 -28.30 7.58
CA ALA A 8 -31.90 -28.18 6.77
C ALA A 8 -31.82 -29.22 5.65
N VAL A 9 -32.16 -30.48 5.95
CA VAL A 9 -32.19 -31.57 4.96
C VAL A 9 -33.23 -31.31 3.86
N HIS A 10 -34.41 -30.82 4.24
CA HIS A 10 -35.48 -30.49 3.30
C HIS A 10 -35.09 -29.32 2.38
N ILE A 11 -34.58 -28.23 2.95
CA ILE A 11 -34.12 -27.03 2.21
C ILE A 11 -32.98 -27.39 1.26
N CYS A 12 -32.01 -28.16 1.73
CA CYS A 12 -30.93 -28.70 0.91
C CYS A 12 -31.48 -29.49 -0.29
N THR A 13 -32.41 -30.42 -0.05
CA THR A 13 -33.01 -31.25 -1.11
C THR A 13 -33.73 -30.40 -2.15
N GLU A 14 -34.50 -29.40 -1.74
CA GLU A 14 -35.24 -28.51 -2.63
C GLU A 14 -34.30 -27.64 -3.48
N TYR A 15 -33.23 -27.09 -2.89
CA TYR A 15 -32.23 -26.29 -3.61
C TYR A 15 -31.63 -27.05 -4.80
N PHE A 16 -31.21 -28.29 -4.57
CA PHE A 16 -30.59 -29.12 -5.61
C PHE A 16 -31.58 -29.64 -6.66
N GLN A 17 -32.86 -29.78 -6.33
CA GLN A 17 -33.90 -30.11 -7.32
C GLN A 17 -34.18 -28.95 -8.28
N GLY A 18 -33.96 -27.70 -7.85
CA GLY A 18 -34.23 -26.49 -8.64
C GLY A 18 -33.16 -26.10 -9.65
N ASP A 19 -31.89 -26.47 -9.43
CA ASP A 19 -30.77 -26.09 -10.31
C ASP A 19 -29.82 -27.28 -10.59
N PRO A 20 -29.98 -27.97 -11.73
CA PRO A 20 -29.13 -29.09 -12.09
C PRO A 20 -27.65 -28.74 -12.25
N SER A 21 -27.29 -27.46 -12.43
CA SER A 21 -25.89 -27.03 -12.55
C SER A 21 -25.12 -27.14 -11.24
N THR A 22 -25.82 -27.30 -10.11
CA THR A 22 -25.23 -27.41 -8.76
C THR A 22 -24.80 -28.83 -8.39
N HIS A 23 -25.12 -29.85 -9.20
CA HIS A 23 -24.77 -31.26 -8.92
C HIS A 23 -23.27 -31.52 -8.74
N TYR A 24 -22.40 -30.68 -9.34
CA TYR A 24 -20.96 -30.80 -9.20
C TYR A 24 -20.43 -30.31 -7.84
N TYR A 25 -21.18 -29.47 -7.13
CA TYR A 25 -20.81 -28.88 -5.83
C TYR A 25 -21.66 -29.41 -4.68
N LEU A 26 -22.38 -30.52 -4.94
CA LEU A 26 -23.39 -31.07 -4.03
C LEU A 26 -22.87 -31.28 -2.61
N PRO A 27 -21.66 -31.83 -2.37
CA PRO A 27 -21.17 -32.03 -1.00
C PRO A 27 -20.91 -30.70 -0.27
N PHE A 28 -20.22 -29.77 -0.94
CA PHE A 28 -19.90 -28.46 -0.36
C PHE A 28 -21.14 -27.61 -0.10
N LEU A 29 -22.03 -27.46 -1.10
CA LEU A 29 -23.22 -26.65 -0.96
C LEU A 29 -24.22 -27.25 0.03
N LYS A 30 -24.25 -28.58 0.18
CA LYS A 30 -25.02 -29.24 1.24
C LYS A 30 -24.53 -28.81 2.61
N ASP A 31 -23.22 -28.88 2.86
CA ASP A 31 -22.65 -28.49 4.15
C ASP A 31 -22.84 -27.01 4.43
N VAL A 32 -22.69 -26.14 3.42
CA VAL A 32 -22.94 -24.70 3.53
C VAL A 32 -24.42 -24.41 3.85
N ILE A 33 -25.37 -25.08 3.19
CA ILE A 33 -26.81 -24.90 3.46
C ILE A 33 -27.15 -25.39 4.87
N CYS A 34 -26.65 -26.55 5.29
CA CYS A 34 -26.84 -27.04 6.64
C CYS A 34 -26.29 -26.06 7.67
N PHE A 35 -25.05 -25.58 7.49
CA PHE A 35 -24.45 -24.60 8.38
C PHE A 35 -25.23 -23.28 8.40
N LEU A 36 -25.70 -22.80 7.25
CA LEU A 36 -26.53 -21.60 7.15
C LEU A 36 -27.87 -21.69 7.90
N VAL A 37 -28.47 -22.88 7.92
CA VAL A 37 -29.80 -23.10 8.53
C VAL A 37 -29.67 -23.38 10.02
N ASP A 38 -28.75 -24.25 10.42
CA ASP A 38 -28.69 -24.78 11.78
C ASP A 38 -27.72 -24.00 12.70
N ASP A 39 -26.61 -23.49 12.15
CA ASP A 39 -25.47 -23.05 12.97
C ASP A 39 -25.11 -21.55 12.80
N PHE A 40 -25.35 -20.96 11.64
CA PHE A 40 -24.91 -19.59 11.33
C PHE A 40 -25.96 -18.54 11.71
N ASP A 41 -25.66 -17.77 12.76
CA ASP A 41 -26.45 -16.58 13.11
C ASP A 41 -26.06 -15.42 12.19
N ILE A 42 -26.98 -15.02 11.31
CA ILE A 42 -26.75 -13.95 10.35
C ILE A 42 -26.53 -12.60 11.07
N GLN A 43 -27.11 -12.38 12.27
CA GLN A 43 -27.02 -11.10 13.00
C GLN A 43 -27.29 -9.85 12.14
N LEU A 44 -28.13 -9.99 11.12
CA LEU A 44 -28.53 -8.94 10.20
C LEU A 44 -30.05 -8.95 10.09
N ASP A 45 -30.66 -7.77 10.03
CA ASP A 45 -32.05 -7.67 9.61
C ASP A 45 -32.17 -8.14 8.14
N ALA A 46 -32.79 -9.30 7.93
CA ALA A 46 -32.97 -9.90 6.63
C ALA A 46 -33.72 -9.00 5.64
N ASN A 47 -34.45 -7.99 6.11
CA ASN A 47 -35.15 -7.03 5.24
C ASN A 47 -34.19 -5.99 4.60
N THR A 48 -32.96 -5.88 5.10
CA THR A 48 -31.95 -4.92 4.59
C THR A 48 -31.34 -5.32 3.26
N LEU A 49 -31.47 -6.59 2.85
CA LEU A 49 -30.94 -7.12 1.59
C LEU A 49 -32.06 -7.30 0.55
N PRO A 50 -31.75 -7.19 -0.75
CA PRO A 50 -32.71 -7.41 -1.83
C PRO A 50 -33.03 -8.90 -2.02
N THR A 51 -33.89 -9.26 -2.96
CA THR A 51 -34.23 -10.66 -3.27
C THR A 51 -33.06 -11.44 -3.87
N ALA A 52 -32.17 -10.78 -4.63
CA ALA A 52 -31.02 -11.43 -5.25
C ALA A 52 -29.81 -10.49 -5.35
N ALA A 53 -28.60 -11.07 -5.47
CA ALA A 53 -27.36 -10.32 -5.56
C ALA A 53 -27.32 -9.31 -6.73
N ALA A 54 -27.93 -9.65 -7.87
CA ALA A 54 -28.00 -8.78 -9.04
C ALA A 54 -28.81 -7.49 -8.82
N GLU A 55 -29.65 -7.49 -7.77
CA GLU A 55 -30.52 -6.38 -7.40
C GLU A 55 -29.91 -5.51 -6.29
N GLU A 56 -28.69 -5.77 -5.83
CA GLU A 56 -28.05 -5.00 -4.77
C GLU A 56 -27.73 -3.58 -5.21
N THR A 57 -27.90 -2.60 -4.32
CA THR A 57 -27.18 -1.33 -4.36
C THR A 57 -25.74 -1.52 -3.89
N VAL A 58 -24.87 -0.51 -4.07
CA VAL A 58 -23.48 -0.58 -3.61
C VAL A 58 -23.37 -0.78 -2.09
N LEU A 59 -24.31 -0.22 -1.33
CA LEU A 59 -24.34 -0.36 0.12
C LEU A 59 -24.74 -1.79 0.53
N GLU A 60 -25.80 -2.33 -0.08
CA GLU A 60 -26.27 -3.69 0.20
C GLU A 60 -25.25 -4.74 -0.23
N GLU A 61 -24.57 -4.54 -1.35
CA GLU A 61 -23.48 -5.40 -1.80
C GLU A 61 -22.35 -5.44 -0.76
N ARG A 62 -21.99 -4.28 -0.19
CA ARG A 62 -20.98 -4.20 0.87
C ARG A 62 -21.42 -4.97 2.12
N ILE A 63 -22.69 -4.84 2.51
CA ILE A 63 -23.26 -5.56 3.66
C ILE A 63 -23.21 -7.07 3.39
N ARG A 64 -23.67 -7.53 2.22
CA ARG A 64 -23.61 -8.94 1.84
C ARG A 64 -22.17 -9.46 1.90
N VAL A 65 -21.20 -8.76 1.32
CA VAL A 65 -19.80 -9.21 1.31
C VAL A 65 -19.31 -9.43 2.73
N GLN A 66 -19.58 -8.51 3.66
CA GLN A 66 -19.19 -8.67 5.07
C GLN A 66 -19.83 -9.90 5.72
N VAL A 67 -21.11 -10.17 5.45
CA VAL A 67 -21.82 -11.33 6.01
C VAL A 67 -21.33 -12.65 5.41
N VAL A 68 -21.13 -12.69 4.09
CA VAL A 68 -20.66 -13.89 3.39
C VAL A 68 -19.20 -14.19 3.74
N ASP A 69 -18.36 -13.18 3.92
CA ASP A 69 -16.98 -13.38 4.37
C ASP A 69 -16.93 -13.96 5.78
N ARG A 70 -17.77 -13.45 6.70
CA ARG A 70 -17.92 -14.02 8.04
C ARG A 70 -18.45 -15.45 8.00
N LEU A 71 -19.47 -15.70 7.17
CA LEU A 71 -20.00 -17.05 6.93
C LEU A 71 -18.89 -18.01 6.50
N ILE A 72 -18.07 -17.62 5.54
CA ILE A 72 -16.99 -18.47 5.03
C ILE A 72 -15.91 -18.69 6.10
N GLU A 73 -15.58 -17.66 6.89
CA GLU A 73 -14.61 -17.77 7.99
C GLU A 73 -15.10 -18.74 9.06
N GLU A 74 -16.31 -18.54 9.59
CA GLU A 74 -16.92 -19.42 10.60
C GLU A 74 -17.18 -20.83 10.07
N PHE A 75 -17.62 -20.97 8.82
CA PHE A 75 -17.76 -22.26 8.16
C PHE A 75 -16.40 -22.97 8.05
N SER A 76 -15.34 -22.25 7.72
CA SER A 76 -13.98 -22.82 7.65
C SER A 76 -13.40 -23.19 9.02
N GLU A 77 -13.84 -22.54 10.09
CA GLU A 77 -13.47 -22.88 11.46
C GLU A 77 -14.21 -24.13 11.96
N ASN A 78 -15.46 -24.31 11.55
CA ASN A 78 -16.31 -25.43 11.98
C ASN A 78 -16.12 -26.70 11.14
N PHE A 79 -15.67 -26.57 9.89
CA PHE A 79 -15.45 -27.69 8.98
C PHE A 79 -13.95 -27.85 8.70
N ASP A 80 -13.40 -29.03 9.00
CA ASP A 80 -12.00 -29.38 8.70
C ASP A 80 -11.79 -29.48 7.17
N ASN A 81 -11.57 -28.32 6.55
CA ASN A 81 -11.26 -28.12 5.13
C ASN A 81 -12.35 -28.61 4.14
N PRO A 82 -13.49 -27.90 4.05
CA PRO A 82 -14.67 -28.30 3.25
C PRO A 82 -14.45 -28.27 1.73
N PHE A 83 -13.36 -27.65 1.26
CA PHE A 83 -13.01 -27.58 -0.16
C PHE A 83 -12.22 -28.81 -0.67
N ASN A 84 -11.89 -29.76 0.21
CA ASN A 84 -11.11 -30.95 -0.15
C ASN A 84 -11.77 -31.83 -1.22
N GLU A 85 -13.10 -31.94 -1.24
CA GLU A 85 -13.81 -32.77 -2.23
C GLU A 85 -13.91 -32.11 -3.61
N LEU A 86 -13.74 -30.79 -3.68
CA LEU A 86 -13.80 -29.99 -4.91
C LEU A 86 -12.46 -29.90 -5.65
N ALA A 87 -11.35 -30.31 -5.00
CA ALA A 87 -9.97 -30.11 -5.47
C ALA A 87 -9.52 -31.06 -6.61
N ALA A 88 -10.39 -31.92 -7.13
CA ALA A 88 -10.06 -32.82 -8.25
C ALA A 88 -10.19 -32.14 -9.64
N MET A 89 -10.49 -30.84 -9.72
CA MET A 89 -10.79 -30.12 -10.96
C MET A 89 -9.96 -28.82 -11.09
N GLU A 90 -9.68 -28.38 -12.33
CA GLU A 90 -8.74 -27.28 -12.65
C GLU A 90 -8.96 -25.98 -11.84
N GLU A 91 -7.84 -25.43 -11.34
CA GLU A 91 -7.73 -24.72 -10.05
C GLU A 91 -8.14 -23.23 -10.08
N GLN A 92 -8.21 -22.57 -11.25
CA GLN A 92 -8.38 -21.11 -11.34
C GLN A 92 -9.80 -20.60 -11.63
N ALA A 93 -10.70 -21.47 -12.13
CA ALA A 93 -12.11 -21.10 -12.34
C ALA A 93 -12.98 -21.33 -11.10
N LEU A 94 -12.45 -22.03 -10.09
CA LEU A 94 -13.23 -22.61 -8.98
C LEU A 94 -13.53 -21.61 -7.86
N GLU A 95 -12.59 -20.73 -7.50
CA GLU A 95 -12.77 -19.82 -6.35
C GLU A 95 -13.87 -18.79 -6.57
N GLY A 96 -13.88 -18.13 -7.74
CA GLY A 96 -14.92 -17.16 -8.09
C GLY A 96 -16.30 -17.82 -8.24
N TYR A 97 -16.32 -19.07 -8.72
CA TYR A 97 -17.56 -19.82 -8.89
C TYR A 97 -18.11 -20.35 -7.56
N ALA A 98 -17.27 -20.87 -6.68
CA ALA A 98 -17.66 -21.33 -5.35
C ALA A 98 -18.23 -20.18 -4.51
N TYR A 99 -17.58 -19.02 -4.50
CA TYR A 99 -18.11 -17.82 -3.84
C TYR A 99 -19.47 -17.43 -4.40
N MET A 100 -19.63 -17.43 -5.73
CA MET A 100 -20.90 -17.12 -6.38
C MET A 100 -22.00 -18.10 -5.96
N LYS A 101 -21.70 -19.41 -5.90
CA LYS A 101 -22.66 -20.42 -5.44
C LYS A 101 -22.97 -20.32 -3.94
N THR A 102 -22.00 -19.93 -3.11
CA THR A 102 -22.26 -19.60 -1.69
C THR A 102 -23.20 -18.41 -1.56
N VAL A 103 -23.02 -17.36 -2.38
CA VAL A 103 -23.93 -16.20 -2.42
C VAL A 103 -25.34 -16.60 -2.88
N GLU A 104 -25.46 -17.48 -3.88
CA GLU A 104 -26.75 -18.01 -4.33
C GLU A 104 -27.45 -18.82 -3.23
N ALA A 105 -26.73 -19.75 -2.57
CA ALA A 105 -27.26 -20.52 -1.45
C ALA A 105 -27.67 -19.63 -0.27
N PHE A 106 -26.88 -18.59 0.02
CA PHE A 106 -27.21 -17.59 1.04
C PHE A 106 -28.54 -16.89 0.72
N TYR A 107 -28.72 -16.34 -0.48
CA TYR A 107 -29.98 -15.70 -0.87
C TYR A 107 -31.16 -16.66 -0.94
N PHE A 108 -30.93 -17.90 -1.39
CA PHE A 108 -31.95 -18.95 -1.37
C PHE A 108 -32.47 -19.18 0.05
N CYS A 109 -31.58 -19.39 1.03
CA CYS A 109 -31.94 -19.58 2.42
C CYS A 109 -32.64 -18.34 2.99
N LEU A 110 -32.13 -17.14 2.68
CA LEU A 110 -32.69 -15.88 3.13
C LEU A 110 -34.13 -15.66 2.64
N ASN A 111 -34.44 -16.07 1.40
CA ASN A 111 -35.75 -15.88 0.77
C ASN A 111 -36.82 -16.86 1.23
N ARG A 112 -36.47 -17.95 1.92
CA ARG A 112 -37.47 -18.87 2.49
C ARG A 112 -38.15 -18.31 3.72
N ARG A 113 -37.47 -17.43 4.45
CA ARG A 113 -38.05 -16.75 5.60
C ARG A 113 -39.01 -15.68 5.10
N GLN A 114 -40.20 -15.59 5.71
CA GLN A 114 -41.14 -14.52 5.40
C GLN A 114 -40.49 -13.17 5.75
N ARG A 115 -40.09 -12.44 4.71
CA ARG A 115 -39.41 -11.14 4.83
C ARG A 115 -39.95 -10.16 3.79
N ARG A 116 -39.64 -8.87 3.96
CA ARG A 116 -39.93 -7.81 2.99
C ARG A 116 -38.59 -7.30 2.44
N PRO A 117 -38.10 -7.87 1.32
CA PRO A 117 -36.81 -7.48 0.72
C PRO A 117 -36.71 -5.98 0.45
N SER A 118 -35.50 -5.43 0.59
CA SER A 118 -35.26 -3.99 0.47
C SER A 118 -35.60 -3.42 -0.91
N ASN A 119 -35.55 -4.24 -1.96
CA ASN A 119 -35.85 -3.82 -3.32
C ASN A 119 -37.36 -3.64 -3.60
N LEU A 120 -38.25 -4.21 -2.78
CA LEU A 120 -39.71 -4.09 -3.03
C LEU A 120 -40.25 -2.66 -2.86
N ASN A 121 -39.65 -1.85 -1.99
CA ASN A 121 -40.04 -0.45 -1.76
C ASN A 121 -39.03 0.53 -2.35
N ARG A 122 -38.10 0.05 -3.16
CA ARG A 122 -37.02 0.87 -3.67
C ARG A 122 -37.54 1.75 -4.79
N ASP A 123 -37.16 3.03 -4.75
CA ASP A 123 -37.43 3.95 -5.84
C ASP A 123 -36.83 3.40 -7.16
N PRO A 124 -37.61 3.31 -8.26
CA PRO A 124 -37.12 2.79 -9.54
C PRO A 124 -35.89 3.51 -10.10
N SER A 125 -35.60 4.74 -9.65
CA SER A 125 -34.41 5.50 -10.03
C SER A 125 -33.12 5.03 -9.36
N VAL A 126 -33.22 4.27 -8.26
CA VAL A 126 -32.03 3.78 -7.54
C VAL A 126 -31.35 2.69 -8.35
N LYS A 127 -30.11 2.97 -8.77
CA LYS A 127 -29.33 2.04 -9.58
C LYS A 127 -28.75 0.91 -8.73
N THR A 128 -28.75 -0.29 -9.30
CA THR A 128 -28.04 -1.44 -8.71
C THR A 128 -26.53 -1.26 -8.87
N ALA A 129 -25.74 -1.90 -8.00
CA ALA A 129 -24.30 -1.96 -8.07
C ALA A 129 -23.82 -2.52 -9.42
N LYS A 130 -24.53 -3.53 -9.95
CA LYS A 130 -24.32 -4.06 -11.29
C LYS A 130 -24.51 -2.97 -12.36
N LYS A 131 -25.65 -2.29 -12.37
CA LYS A 131 -25.94 -1.22 -13.35
C LYS A 131 -24.92 -0.09 -13.28
N LEU A 132 -24.50 0.32 -12.08
CA LEU A 132 -23.46 1.34 -11.90
C LEU A 132 -22.10 0.88 -12.44
N ARG A 133 -21.74 -0.40 -12.25
CA ARG A 133 -20.52 -0.97 -12.84
C ARG A 133 -20.60 -1.03 -14.36
N ASP A 134 -21.73 -1.44 -14.91
CA ASP A 134 -21.96 -1.52 -16.35
C ASP A 134 -21.88 -0.13 -16.99
N GLU A 135 -22.55 0.88 -16.41
CA GLU A 135 -22.46 2.27 -16.88
C GLU A 135 -21.04 2.85 -16.78
N LYS A 136 -20.31 2.54 -15.69
CA LYS A 136 -18.92 2.96 -15.53
C LYS A 136 -18.01 2.29 -16.56
N TRP A 137 -18.22 1.00 -16.81
CA TRP A 137 -17.51 0.23 -17.82
C TRP A 137 -17.78 0.77 -19.23
N GLU A 138 -19.04 1.04 -19.57
CA GLU A 138 -19.43 1.67 -20.83
C GLU A 138 -18.79 3.05 -21.00
N ALA A 139 -18.83 3.89 -19.95
CA ALA A 139 -18.19 5.21 -19.97
C ALA A 139 -16.66 5.11 -20.16
N ASP A 140 -16.01 4.12 -19.54
CA ASP A 140 -14.57 3.86 -19.69
C ASP A 140 -14.23 3.33 -21.10
N ILE A 141 -15.05 2.45 -21.67
CA ILE A 141 -14.90 1.99 -23.06
C ILE A 141 -15.08 3.16 -24.04
N GLU A 142 -16.14 3.94 -23.89
CA GLU A 142 -16.43 5.11 -24.75
C GLU A 142 -15.29 6.13 -24.67
N LYS A 143 -14.76 6.38 -23.46
CA LYS A 143 -13.58 7.23 -23.26
C LYS A 143 -12.35 6.70 -23.99
N ARG A 144 -12.09 5.38 -23.91
CA ARG A 144 -10.99 4.73 -24.64
C ARG A 144 -11.20 4.79 -26.15
N PHE A 145 -12.43 4.62 -26.63
CA PHE A 145 -12.78 4.71 -28.04
C PHE A 145 -12.53 6.12 -28.59
N ARG A 146 -13.03 7.17 -27.92
CA ARG A 146 -12.75 8.57 -28.29
C ARG A 146 -11.25 8.90 -28.24
N GLN A 147 -10.51 8.33 -27.29
CA GLN A 147 -9.07 8.51 -27.21
C GLN A 147 -8.34 7.87 -28.41
N ALA A 148 -8.78 6.68 -28.83
CA ALA A 148 -8.27 6.00 -30.02
C ALA A 148 -8.59 6.79 -31.29
N GLU A 149 -9.83 7.26 -31.44
CA GLU A 149 -10.28 8.06 -32.60
C GLU A 149 -9.47 9.36 -32.75
N ARG A 150 -9.27 10.09 -31.65
CA ARG A 150 -8.40 11.29 -31.63
C ARG A 150 -6.95 10.97 -32.00
N THR A 151 -6.47 9.77 -31.64
CA THR A 151 -5.11 9.33 -31.97
C THR A 151 -4.99 9.01 -33.46
N ILE A 152 -6.00 8.37 -34.06
CA ILE A 152 -6.07 8.09 -35.49
C ILE A 152 -6.19 9.40 -36.29
N GLN A 153 -7.08 10.31 -35.91
CA GLN A 153 -7.24 11.61 -36.58
C GLN A 153 -5.95 12.45 -36.53
N ARG A 154 -5.17 12.36 -35.44
CA ARG A 154 -3.86 13.02 -35.33
C ARG A 154 -2.76 12.31 -36.12
N GLY A 155 -2.86 11.00 -36.32
CA GLY A 155 -1.91 10.22 -37.12
C GLY A 155 -2.12 10.35 -38.63
N VAL A 156 -3.34 10.66 -39.08
CA VAL A 156 -3.69 10.76 -40.50
C VAL A 156 -3.42 12.17 -41.10
N PHE A 157 -3.13 13.18 -40.27
CA PHE A 157 -2.90 14.57 -40.72
C PHE A 157 -1.45 15.11 -40.52
N PRO A 158 -0.41 14.33 -40.87
CA PRO A 158 0.62 14.94 -41.69
C PRO A 158 1.26 13.92 -42.66
N ALA A 159 0.57 13.59 -43.76
CA ALA A 159 1.19 12.92 -44.91
C ALA A 159 1.02 13.68 -46.24
N GLU A 160 0.17 14.70 -46.32
CA GLU A 160 -0.12 15.39 -47.60
C GLU A 160 0.54 16.76 -47.78
N LYS A 161 1.44 17.20 -46.89
CA LYS A 161 2.19 18.47 -47.07
C LYS A 161 3.70 18.30 -47.06
N THR A 162 4.23 17.38 -47.87
CA THR A 162 5.67 17.40 -48.21
C THR A 162 5.99 16.73 -49.55
N TYR A 163 5.36 17.15 -50.64
CA TYR A 163 5.92 16.96 -51.99
C TYR A 163 5.51 18.13 -52.91
N SER A 164 6.17 19.27 -52.75
CA SER A 164 6.37 20.21 -53.87
C SER A 164 7.37 21.30 -53.48
N SER A 165 8.64 21.05 -53.77
CA SER A 165 9.57 22.09 -54.24
C SER A 165 10.92 21.47 -54.61
N ASN A 166 11.15 21.33 -55.91
CA ASN A 166 12.43 21.32 -56.64
C ASN A 166 12.00 21.12 -58.11
N GLY A 167 12.09 22.04 -59.06
CA GLY A 167 12.83 23.28 -59.24
C GLY A 167 13.31 23.26 -60.69
N LEU A 168 12.98 24.27 -61.52
CA LEU A 168 13.69 24.54 -62.79
C LEU A 168 13.30 25.89 -63.43
N ARG A 169 14.33 26.73 -63.55
CA ARG A 169 14.55 27.92 -64.41
C ARG A 169 13.63 28.12 -65.64
N ARG A 170 13.26 29.38 -65.93
CA ARG A 170 13.90 30.26 -66.97
C ARG A 170 13.18 31.61 -67.17
N ASP A 171 14.00 32.66 -67.33
CA ASP A 171 13.94 33.83 -68.24
C ASP A 171 12.74 34.82 -68.26
N SER A 172 12.98 36.03 -67.70
CA SER A 172 12.85 37.40 -68.27
C SER A 172 11.51 37.90 -68.92
N PRO A 173 11.39 39.19 -69.30
CA PRO A 173 10.97 40.33 -68.46
C PRO A 173 9.69 41.04 -69.00
N PHE A 174 8.92 41.78 -68.20
CA PHE A 174 8.14 42.96 -68.66
C PHE A 174 7.52 43.72 -67.45
N GLU A 175 7.87 44.99 -67.34
CA GLU A 175 7.14 46.08 -66.65
C GLU A 175 5.85 46.46 -67.44
N PRO A 176 5.01 47.45 -67.05
CA PRO A 176 4.65 48.02 -65.73
C PRO A 176 3.12 48.29 -65.59
N ARG A 177 2.71 48.89 -64.45
CA ARG A 177 1.59 49.86 -64.22
C ARG A 177 0.51 49.46 -63.22
N GLY A 178 0.17 50.46 -62.39
CA GLY A 178 -1.16 50.72 -61.84
C GLY A 178 -1.16 50.87 -60.32
N SER A 179 -0.84 52.03 -59.75
CA SER A 179 -1.74 53.19 -59.52
C SER A 179 -2.83 52.96 -58.46
N GLU A 180 -2.78 53.84 -57.44
CA GLU A 180 -3.92 54.41 -56.67
C GLU A 180 -4.47 53.57 -55.51
N SER A 181 -4.87 54.13 -54.36
CA SER A 181 -4.89 55.52 -53.88
C SER A 181 -5.18 55.50 -52.37
N ASP A 182 -4.62 56.52 -51.69
CA ASP A 182 -5.23 57.40 -50.69
C ASP A 182 -6.23 56.83 -49.66
N THR A 183 -5.92 57.02 -48.38
CA THR A 183 -6.38 58.15 -47.54
C THR A 183 -6.01 57.83 -46.08
N ASP A 184 -5.21 58.67 -45.42
CA ASP A 184 -5.67 59.79 -44.56
C ASP A 184 -6.51 59.28 -43.36
N THR A 185 -6.29 59.63 -42.09
CA THR A 185 -5.73 60.86 -41.53
C THR A 185 -5.23 60.59 -40.10
N SER A 186 -4.21 61.36 -39.74
CA SER A 186 -3.66 61.68 -38.42
C SER A 186 -4.68 62.17 -37.37
N VAL A 187 -4.36 62.03 -36.07
CA VAL A 187 -4.30 63.16 -35.11
C VAL A 187 -3.29 62.84 -33.99
N VAL A 188 -2.44 63.83 -33.74
CA VAL A 188 -1.36 63.99 -32.77
C VAL A 188 -1.88 64.62 -31.46
N VAL A 189 -1.13 64.49 -30.35
CA VAL A 189 -0.81 65.48 -29.29
C VAL A 189 -0.46 64.70 -28.00
N GLU A 190 0.83 64.52 -27.63
CA GLU A 190 1.68 65.38 -26.76
C GLU A 190 1.07 65.70 -25.37
N ALA A 191 1.76 65.85 -24.23
CA ALA A 191 3.00 65.36 -23.62
C ALA A 191 3.09 66.09 -22.24
N THR A 192 3.14 65.35 -21.10
CA THR A 192 3.83 65.65 -19.79
C THR A 192 3.62 67.01 -19.03
N PRO A 193 4.15 67.23 -17.80
CA PRO A 193 4.36 66.38 -16.60
C PRO A 193 3.88 67.06 -15.27
N GLN A 194 3.87 66.35 -14.11
CA GLN A 194 4.51 66.75 -12.82
C GLN A 194 3.97 66.02 -11.56
N THR A 195 4.93 65.40 -10.83
CA THR A 195 5.15 65.30 -9.37
C THR A 195 3.99 65.35 -8.35
N ASN A 196 3.89 64.33 -7.49
CA ASN A 196 4.13 64.42 -6.03
C ASN A 196 4.00 63.04 -5.32
N SER A 197 4.81 62.81 -4.30
CA SER A 197 4.74 61.74 -3.28
C SER A 197 4.59 62.40 -1.90
N PRO A 198 4.48 61.66 -0.75
CA PRO A 198 3.51 60.64 -0.33
C PRO A 198 2.80 61.09 1.01
N PRO A 199 2.19 60.20 1.84
CA PRO A 199 3.02 59.51 2.85
C PRO A 199 2.69 58.04 3.14
N GLN A 200 3.75 57.34 3.55
CA GLN A 200 3.81 56.04 4.22
C GLN A 200 3.11 56.10 5.59
N GLN A 201 2.09 55.27 5.83
CA GLN A 201 1.76 54.80 7.19
C GLN A 201 0.84 53.58 7.30
N THR A 202 0.40 52.94 6.20
CA THR A 202 -0.65 51.91 6.26
C THR A 202 -0.14 50.46 6.33
N GLU A 203 1.14 50.18 6.07
CA GLU A 203 1.64 48.78 6.00
C GLU A 203 1.82 48.10 7.36
N ARG A 204 1.90 48.84 8.48
CA ARG A 204 2.03 48.23 9.82
C ARG A 204 0.71 47.77 10.44
N GLN A 205 -0.43 48.33 10.02
CA GLN A 205 -1.74 47.91 10.54
C GLN A 205 -2.29 46.67 9.81
N GLU A 206 -1.87 46.41 8.57
CA GLU A 206 -2.26 45.20 7.83
C GLU A 206 -1.53 43.94 8.35
N THR A 207 -0.34 44.08 8.94
CA THR A 207 0.38 42.94 9.54
C THR A 207 -0.18 42.53 10.91
N GLU A 208 -0.74 43.46 11.68
CA GLU A 208 -1.39 43.16 12.98
C GLU A 208 -2.79 42.55 12.81
N MET A 209 -3.57 42.98 11.80
CA MET A 209 -4.86 42.36 11.49
C MET A 209 -4.75 40.95 10.88
N ALA A 210 -3.59 40.57 10.34
CA ALA A 210 -3.34 39.22 9.83
C ALA A 210 -3.11 38.18 10.94
N LEU A 211 -2.74 38.61 12.15
CA LEU A 211 -2.45 37.72 13.29
C LEU A 211 -3.70 37.37 14.13
N GLU A 212 -4.79 38.15 14.04
CA GLU A 212 -6.03 37.92 14.81
C GLU A 212 -7.10 37.08 14.08
N ARG A 213 -6.90 36.70 12.81
CA ARG A 213 -7.82 35.81 12.05
C ARG A 213 -7.61 34.30 12.28
N ASN A 214 -7.06 33.90 13.43
CA ASN A 214 -6.76 32.50 13.77
C ASN A 214 -7.90 31.74 14.47
N ALA A 215 -9.16 32.12 14.22
CA ALA A 215 -10.32 31.32 14.62
C ALA A 215 -11.00 30.77 13.36
N GLY A 216 -10.88 29.45 13.15
CA GLY A 216 -11.23 28.75 11.90
C GLY A 216 -12.53 29.21 11.25
N GLU A 217 -12.41 29.82 10.07
CA GLU A 217 -13.52 30.03 9.15
C GLU A 217 -13.88 28.68 8.51
N LEU A 218 -15.14 28.29 8.65
CA LEU A 218 -15.72 27.19 7.88
C LEU A 218 -15.92 27.64 6.44
N ASP A 219 -15.58 26.76 5.50
CA ASP A 219 -16.07 26.86 4.13
C ASP A 219 -17.61 26.85 4.16
N SER A 220 -18.22 27.94 3.69
CA SER A 220 -19.66 28.15 3.67
C SER A 220 -20.42 27.16 2.78
N GLU A 221 -19.74 26.47 1.85
CA GLU A 221 -20.37 25.51 0.95
C GLU A 221 -20.21 24.04 1.38
N THR A 222 -19.12 23.69 2.06
CA THR A 222 -18.81 22.27 2.35
C THR A 222 -18.80 21.90 3.82
N GLY A 223 -18.75 22.87 4.74
CA GLY A 223 -18.66 22.59 6.18
C GLY A 223 -17.37 21.89 6.61
N VAL A 224 -16.39 21.76 5.70
CA VAL A 224 -15.09 21.15 5.97
C VAL A 224 -14.14 22.22 6.49
N LEU A 225 -13.47 21.94 7.61
CA LEU A 225 -12.39 22.78 8.13
C LEU A 225 -11.32 22.95 7.05
N LEU A 226 -11.11 24.17 6.58
CA LEU A 226 -9.98 24.50 5.73
C LEU A 226 -8.69 24.10 6.47
N PRO A 227 -7.76 23.37 5.82
CA PRO A 227 -6.50 23.05 6.44
C PRO A 227 -5.79 24.35 6.80
N PRO A 228 -5.21 24.48 8.02
CA PRO A 228 -4.52 25.70 8.40
C PRO A 228 -3.39 26.00 7.40
N PRO A 229 -3.09 27.29 7.17
CA PRO A 229 -1.96 27.70 6.34
C PRO A 229 -0.68 26.98 6.79
N LEU A 230 0.19 26.69 5.83
CA LEU A 230 1.45 25.98 6.06
C LEU A 230 2.32 26.79 7.04
N ASP A 231 2.20 26.49 8.33
CA ASP A 231 3.04 27.06 9.38
C ASP A 231 4.40 26.38 9.34
N LEU A 232 5.18 26.74 8.34
CA LEU A 232 6.59 26.42 8.25
C LEU A 232 7.32 27.47 9.08
N THR A 233 7.41 27.24 10.39
CA THR A 233 8.19 28.07 11.31
C THR A 233 9.62 28.23 10.79
N PRO A 234 10.33 29.35 11.10
CA PRO A 234 11.76 29.48 10.83
C PRO A 234 12.51 28.21 11.25
N VAL A 235 13.42 27.75 10.39
CA VAL A 235 14.14 26.50 10.61
C VAL A 235 15.62 26.79 10.62
N ASP A 236 16.29 26.31 11.67
CA ASP A 236 17.75 26.27 11.69
C ASP A 236 18.24 25.28 10.63
N ARG A 237 18.67 25.82 9.48
CA ARG A 237 19.20 25.06 8.34
C ARG A 237 20.38 24.16 8.74
N TRP A 238 21.25 24.66 9.62
CA TRP A 238 22.42 23.93 10.09
C TRP A 238 22.03 22.78 11.00
N GLN A 239 21.07 22.99 11.90
CA GLN A 239 20.52 21.92 12.72
C GLN A 239 19.92 20.81 11.86
N VAL A 240 19.14 21.14 10.83
CA VAL A 240 18.55 20.15 9.93
C VAL A 240 19.64 19.39 9.16
N LEU A 241 20.65 20.09 8.63
CA LEU A 241 21.72 19.45 7.87
C LEU A 241 22.55 18.52 8.76
N ALA A 242 22.93 18.97 9.95
CA ALA A 242 23.73 18.18 10.88
C ALA A 242 22.98 16.89 11.30
N TYR A 243 21.70 17.01 11.63
CA TYR A 243 20.86 15.86 11.96
C TYR A 243 20.69 14.90 10.78
N LEU A 244 20.47 15.44 9.57
CA LEU A 244 20.38 14.62 8.37
C LEU A 244 21.67 13.82 8.14
N LEU A 245 22.84 14.47 8.19
CA LEU A 245 24.13 13.80 7.98
C LEU A 245 24.34 12.69 9.01
N GLN A 246 24.01 12.93 10.28
CA GLN A 246 24.05 11.91 11.33
C GLN A 246 23.16 10.71 10.99
N LYS A 247 21.91 10.94 10.56
CA LYS A 247 20.98 9.87 10.21
C LYS A 247 21.36 9.12 8.94
N VAL A 248 21.99 9.80 7.99
CA VAL A 248 22.55 9.14 6.80
C VAL A 248 23.73 8.27 7.17
N GLU A 249 24.61 8.71 8.07
CA GLU A 249 25.71 7.89 8.56
C GLU A 249 25.18 6.65 9.30
N GLU A 250 24.20 6.82 10.19
CA GLU A 250 23.58 5.75 10.97
C GLU A 250 22.94 4.67 10.08
N PHE A 251 22.14 5.07 9.10
CA PHE A 251 21.33 4.13 8.31
C PHE A 251 21.93 3.75 6.96
N HIS A 252 22.80 4.59 6.40
CA HIS A 252 23.29 4.47 5.02
C HIS A 252 24.82 4.55 4.91
N SER A 253 25.55 4.23 5.98
CA SER A 253 27.01 4.15 6.00
C SER A 253 27.59 3.29 4.86
N HIS A 254 26.92 2.21 4.48
CA HIS A 254 27.36 1.36 3.37
C HIS A 254 27.46 2.10 2.03
N ARG A 255 26.64 3.15 1.83
CA ARG A 255 26.56 3.92 0.57
C ARG A 255 27.25 5.26 0.67
N TYR A 256 27.07 5.96 1.79
CA TYR A 256 27.57 7.32 1.99
C TYR A 256 28.83 7.37 2.85
N GLY A 257 29.25 6.26 3.47
CA GLY A 257 30.38 6.23 4.40
C GLY A 257 31.69 6.66 3.79
N GLU A 258 31.91 6.43 2.49
CA GLU A 258 33.07 6.98 1.78
C GLU A 258 33.02 8.52 1.78
N VAL A 259 31.91 9.12 1.36
CA VAL A 259 31.76 10.58 1.28
C VAL A 259 31.79 11.22 2.68
N LEU A 260 31.17 10.58 3.66
CA LEU A 260 31.08 11.05 5.05
C LEU A 260 32.38 10.81 5.84
N GLY A 261 33.18 9.80 5.46
CA GLY A 261 34.46 9.50 6.12
C GLY A 261 35.63 10.35 5.61
N HIS A 262 35.60 10.78 4.34
CA HIS A 262 36.66 11.61 3.74
C HIS A 262 36.61 13.09 4.16
N HIS A 263 35.47 13.56 4.66
CA HIS A 263 35.26 14.95 5.04
C HIS A 263 34.54 15.00 6.38
N SER A 264 34.95 15.90 7.28
CA SER A 264 34.16 16.13 8.49
C SER A 264 32.74 16.59 8.13
N THR A 265 31.75 16.23 8.94
CA THR A 265 30.36 16.69 8.80
C THR A 265 30.28 18.22 8.67
N VAL A 266 31.16 18.94 9.38
CA VAL A 266 31.33 20.39 9.29
C VAL A 266 31.77 20.83 7.90
N ALA A 267 32.75 20.16 7.29
CA ALA A 267 33.26 20.50 5.96
C ALA A 267 32.22 20.24 4.86
N ILE A 268 31.50 19.12 4.94
CA ILE A 268 30.37 18.81 4.03
C ILE A 268 29.28 19.86 4.21
N GLY A 269 28.94 20.19 5.45
CA GLY A 269 27.93 21.19 5.77
C GLY A 269 28.25 22.55 5.17
N ALA A 270 29.49 23.04 5.35
CA ALA A 270 29.94 24.29 4.74
C ALA A 270 29.90 24.25 3.21
N LYS A 271 30.30 23.12 2.60
CA LYS A 271 30.25 22.96 1.14
C LYS A 271 28.82 23.05 0.61
N LEU A 272 27.86 22.39 1.26
CA LEU A 272 26.45 22.40 0.85
C LEU A 272 25.77 23.74 1.14
N GLU A 273 26.05 24.38 2.27
CA GLU A 273 25.49 25.71 2.59
C GLU A 273 26.00 26.76 1.59
N ASN A 274 27.27 26.71 1.17
CA ASN A 274 27.86 27.70 0.25
C ASN A 274 27.22 27.72 -1.14
N ILE A 275 26.70 26.59 -1.62
CA ILE A 275 26.11 26.45 -2.96
C ILE A 275 24.62 26.78 -3.01
N LEU A 276 23.99 27.10 -1.87
CA LEU A 276 22.61 27.56 -1.83
C LEU A 276 22.45 28.91 -2.52
N THR A 277 21.33 29.10 -3.20
CA THR A 277 20.97 30.41 -3.75
C THR A 277 20.67 31.40 -2.60
N PRO A 278 20.91 32.72 -2.79
CA PRO A 278 20.60 33.72 -1.78
C PRO A 278 19.13 33.68 -1.33
N GLY A 279 18.21 33.38 -2.24
CA GLY A 279 16.78 33.28 -1.97
C GLY A 279 16.43 32.20 -0.95
N VAL A 280 17.09 31.03 -0.98
CA VAL A 280 16.86 29.97 0.02
C VAL A 280 17.25 30.43 1.42
N ARG A 281 18.40 31.13 1.54
CA ARG A 281 18.85 31.67 2.83
C ARG A 281 17.85 32.69 3.37
N LEU A 282 17.44 33.64 2.53
CA LEU A 282 16.46 34.66 2.88
C LEU A 282 15.13 34.06 3.35
N VAL A 283 14.57 33.12 2.60
CA VAL A 283 13.30 32.47 2.95
C VAL A 283 13.41 31.71 4.26
N SER A 284 14.49 30.96 4.45
CA SER A 284 14.64 30.11 5.64
C SER A 284 14.94 30.93 6.90
N ASP A 285 15.78 31.98 6.80
CA ASP A 285 16.14 32.84 7.93
C ASP A 285 14.97 33.70 8.41
N ASN A 286 14.05 34.07 7.51
CA ASN A 286 12.90 34.92 7.82
C ASN A 286 11.58 34.14 7.93
N GLY A 287 11.59 32.81 7.74
CA GLY A 287 10.37 31.99 7.77
C GLY A 287 9.36 32.32 6.65
N LEU A 288 9.81 32.78 5.49
CA LEU A 288 8.95 33.25 4.39
C LEU A 288 8.45 32.09 3.52
N PHE A 289 7.74 31.16 4.12
CA PHE A 289 7.27 29.95 3.45
C PHE A 289 5.86 30.08 2.85
N SER A 290 5.35 31.31 2.70
CA SER A 290 4.17 31.58 1.89
C SER A 290 4.43 31.29 0.41
N LEU A 291 3.37 31.16 -0.39
CA LEU A 291 3.50 30.98 -1.84
C LEU A 291 4.38 32.06 -2.47
N GLU A 292 4.19 33.32 -2.08
CA GLU A 292 4.98 34.44 -2.58
C GLU A 292 6.45 34.37 -2.13
N GLY A 293 6.69 34.07 -0.86
CA GLY A 293 8.04 33.91 -0.33
C GLY A 293 8.81 32.79 -1.06
N LEU A 294 8.17 31.64 -1.29
CA LEU A 294 8.76 30.54 -2.05
C LEU A 294 9.04 30.90 -3.51
N ARG A 295 8.12 31.64 -4.16
CA ARG A 295 8.33 32.12 -5.54
C ARG A 295 9.46 33.16 -5.62
N SER A 296 9.71 33.90 -4.56
CA SER A 296 10.78 34.91 -4.48
C SER A 296 12.19 34.31 -4.42
N ILE A 297 12.34 33.00 -4.17
CA ILE A 297 13.65 32.32 -4.17
C ILE A 297 14.38 32.53 -5.50
N GLY A 298 13.65 32.51 -6.61
CA GLY A 298 14.17 32.79 -7.94
C GLY A 298 15.24 31.79 -8.42
N GLY A 299 16.30 32.32 -9.02
CA GLY A 299 17.40 31.55 -9.61
C GLY A 299 17.26 31.29 -11.12
N ASP A 300 18.37 30.93 -11.76
CA ASP A 300 18.42 30.71 -13.20
C ASP A 300 17.95 29.30 -13.59
N THR A 301 16.68 29.18 -13.96
CA THR A 301 16.09 27.91 -14.46
C THR A 301 16.64 27.47 -15.82
N LYS A 302 17.41 28.31 -16.50
CA LYS A 302 18.08 28.01 -17.77
C LYS A 302 19.55 27.63 -17.58
N THR A 303 20.03 27.51 -16.34
CA THR A 303 21.39 27.05 -16.06
C THR A 303 21.60 25.61 -16.52
N THR A 304 22.74 25.35 -17.14
CA THR A 304 23.16 23.99 -17.49
C THR A 304 23.87 23.27 -16.35
N ALA A 305 24.10 23.95 -15.22
CA ALA A 305 24.72 23.38 -14.04
C ALA A 305 23.89 22.23 -13.46
N ALA A 306 24.57 21.35 -12.73
CA ALA A 306 23.91 20.42 -11.83
C ALA A 306 23.34 21.18 -10.64
N GLY A 307 22.29 20.66 -10.00
CA GLY A 307 21.72 21.32 -8.83
C GLY A 307 20.38 20.77 -8.41
N VAL A 308 19.73 21.52 -7.51
CA VAL A 308 18.44 21.18 -6.92
C VAL A 308 17.46 22.32 -7.19
N TYR A 309 16.24 21.96 -7.56
CA TYR A 309 15.14 22.88 -7.80
C TYR A 309 13.95 22.55 -6.89
N LEU A 310 13.09 23.55 -6.70
CA LEU A 310 11.77 23.41 -6.12
C LEU A 310 10.74 23.73 -7.20
N HIS A 311 9.78 22.83 -7.37
CA HIS A 311 8.62 23.06 -8.19
C HIS A 311 7.41 23.32 -7.30
N ILE A 312 6.81 24.48 -7.50
CA ILE A 312 5.67 24.99 -6.74
C ILE A 312 4.46 24.91 -7.67
N ILE A 313 3.39 24.25 -7.22
CA ILE A 313 2.17 24.04 -8.01
C ILE A 313 0.98 24.48 -7.17
N TRP A 314 0.09 25.29 -7.72
CA TRP A 314 -1.09 25.78 -7.01
C TRP A 314 -2.26 25.99 -7.97
N PRO A 315 -3.50 25.87 -7.51
CA PRO A 315 -4.65 26.21 -8.31
C PRO A 315 -4.87 27.74 -8.24
N PRO A 316 -5.31 28.39 -9.33
CA PRO A 316 -5.41 29.85 -9.39
C PRO A 316 -6.49 30.42 -8.47
N ASP A 317 -7.52 29.62 -8.17
CA ASP A 317 -8.67 29.94 -7.32
C ASP A 317 -8.40 29.73 -5.82
N ASP A 318 -7.39 28.93 -5.45
CA ASP A 318 -6.97 28.73 -4.06
C ASP A 318 -5.44 28.71 -3.94
N PRO A 319 -4.77 29.88 -4.02
CA PRO A 319 -3.31 29.96 -3.94
C PRO A 319 -2.74 29.57 -2.56
N GLN A 320 -3.56 29.50 -1.52
CA GLN A 320 -3.12 29.03 -0.20
C GLN A 320 -2.91 27.51 -0.19
N ARG A 321 -3.62 26.79 -1.06
CA ARG A 321 -3.40 25.37 -1.30
C ARG A 321 -2.36 25.17 -2.40
N PHE A 322 -1.12 24.91 -2.01
CA PHE A 322 -0.06 24.60 -2.96
C PHE A 322 0.70 23.32 -2.60
N TRP A 323 1.32 22.73 -3.61
CA TRP A 323 2.14 21.54 -3.52
C TRP A 323 3.58 21.85 -3.88
N LEU A 324 4.48 21.23 -3.12
CA LEU A 324 5.92 21.36 -3.30
C LEU A 324 6.52 20.04 -3.75
N TYR A 325 7.45 20.13 -4.70
CA TYR A 325 8.29 19.02 -5.14
C TYR A 325 9.73 19.50 -5.22
N VAL A 326 10.61 18.86 -4.45
CA VAL A 326 12.06 19.06 -4.56
C VAL A 326 12.61 18.01 -5.52
N GLY A 327 13.46 18.41 -6.45
CA GLY A 327 14.13 17.50 -7.36
C GLY A 327 15.55 17.94 -7.67
N GLN A 328 16.39 17.01 -8.13
CA GLN A 328 17.74 17.30 -8.59
C GLN A 328 17.92 17.03 -10.08
N ALA A 329 18.95 17.62 -10.67
CA ALA A 329 19.40 17.29 -12.02
C ALA A 329 20.90 17.51 -12.18
N MET A 330 21.51 16.75 -13.09
CA MET A 330 22.85 17.06 -13.60
C MET A 330 22.85 18.23 -14.60
N ASN A 331 21.70 18.52 -15.20
CA ASN A 331 21.48 19.64 -16.09
C ASN A 331 20.08 20.20 -15.83
N LEU A 332 20.01 21.28 -15.04
CA LEU A 332 18.74 21.86 -14.60
C LEU A 332 17.89 22.34 -15.77
N LYS A 333 18.48 23.06 -16.74
CA LYS A 333 17.79 23.54 -17.96
C LYS A 333 17.07 22.40 -18.67
N ARG A 334 17.78 21.30 -18.94
CA ARG A 334 17.21 20.15 -19.65
C ARG A 334 16.11 19.49 -18.82
N ARG A 335 16.35 19.25 -17.53
CA ARG A 335 15.37 18.59 -16.66
C ARG A 335 14.08 19.42 -16.50
N ILE A 336 14.20 20.72 -16.34
CA ILE A 336 13.05 21.64 -16.25
C ILE A 336 12.31 21.69 -17.59
N ALA A 337 13.02 21.66 -18.73
CA ALA A 337 12.38 21.55 -20.04
C ALA A 337 11.59 20.24 -20.20
N ASP A 338 12.18 19.10 -19.78
CA ASP A 338 11.50 17.80 -19.77
C ASP A 338 10.24 17.84 -18.91
N HIS A 339 10.29 18.47 -17.73
CA HIS A 339 9.12 18.65 -16.87
C HIS A 339 7.99 19.45 -17.53
N ASN A 340 8.33 20.51 -18.26
CA ASN A 340 7.35 21.35 -18.94
C ASN A 340 6.72 20.65 -20.16
N ASP A 341 7.37 19.64 -20.73
CA ASP A 341 6.81 18.85 -21.83
C ASP A 341 5.68 17.91 -21.36
N LYS A 342 4.46 18.19 -21.84
CA LYS A 342 3.27 17.36 -21.59
C LYS A 342 3.44 15.92 -22.08
N LEU A 343 4.17 15.68 -23.17
CA LEU A 343 4.41 14.32 -23.68
C LEU A 343 5.37 13.56 -22.78
N TYR A 344 6.42 14.23 -22.30
CA TYR A 344 7.34 13.65 -21.32
C TYR A 344 6.60 13.24 -20.05
N ARG A 345 5.76 14.12 -19.47
CA ARG A 345 4.98 13.81 -18.26
C ARG A 345 4.07 12.59 -18.43
N ARG A 346 3.40 12.48 -19.58
CA ARG A 346 2.55 11.31 -19.90
C ARG A 346 3.32 9.99 -19.95
N LYS A 347 4.57 10.02 -20.45
CA LYS A 347 5.42 8.84 -20.53
C LYS A 347 6.06 8.45 -19.19
N HIS A 348 6.12 9.37 -18.23
CA HIS A 348 6.80 9.17 -16.95
C HIS A 348 5.85 9.45 -15.78
N PRO A 349 4.76 8.68 -15.60
CA PRO A 349 3.76 8.95 -14.59
C PRO A 349 4.36 8.97 -13.18
N SER A 350 4.03 10.01 -12.42
CA SER A 350 4.49 10.22 -11.03
C SER A 350 3.41 10.98 -10.24
N LEU A 351 3.51 10.99 -8.90
CA LEU A 351 2.60 11.81 -8.09
C LEU A 351 2.74 13.30 -8.44
N HIS A 352 3.97 13.75 -8.67
CA HIS A 352 4.29 15.11 -9.11
C HIS A 352 3.49 15.52 -10.35
N TYR A 353 3.51 14.71 -11.41
CA TYR A 353 2.76 15.03 -12.63
C TYR A 353 1.27 14.80 -12.50
N HIS A 354 0.84 13.83 -11.69
CA HIS A 354 -0.57 13.58 -11.45
C HIS A 354 -1.25 14.80 -10.81
N VAL A 355 -0.60 15.42 -9.81
CA VAL A 355 -1.11 16.64 -9.18
C VAL A 355 -1.05 17.81 -10.16
N TRP A 356 0.07 17.98 -10.89
CA TRP A 356 0.20 19.08 -11.85
C TRP A 356 -0.85 19.01 -12.97
N ASP A 357 -1.11 17.83 -13.50
CA ASP A 357 -2.06 17.62 -14.59
C ASP A 357 -3.49 17.31 -14.09
N SER A 358 -3.77 17.51 -12.80
CA SER A 358 -5.09 17.23 -12.20
C SER A 358 -6.17 18.22 -12.64
N ARG A 359 -5.78 19.45 -12.98
CA ARG A 359 -6.64 20.49 -13.58
C ARG A 359 -5.92 21.14 -14.76
N GLU A 360 -6.66 21.67 -15.72
CA GLU A 360 -6.05 22.33 -16.90
C GLU A 360 -5.45 23.71 -16.58
N ASP A 361 -5.97 24.36 -15.54
CA ASP A 361 -5.63 25.73 -15.10
C ASP A 361 -4.58 25.79 -13.98
N MET A 362 -3.97 24.66 -13.62
CA MET A 362 -2.94 24.61 -12.59
C MET A 362 -1.81 25.59 -12.90
N CYS A 363 -1.54 26.50 -11.96
CA CYS A 363 -0.39 27.37 -12.01
C CYS A 363 0.84 26.65 -11.46
N SER A 364 2.01 27.00 -11.99
CA SER A 364 3.27 26.37 -11.56
C SER A 364 4.49 27.26 -11.79
N GLN A 365 5.48 27.15 -10.90
CA GLN A 365 6.75 27.85 -11.03
C GLN A 365 7.91 26.97 -10.53
N PHE A 366 9.01 26.96 -11.29
CA PHE A 366 10.29 26.41 -10.85
C PHE A 366 11.16 27.51 -10.24
N VAL A 367 11.80 27.20 -9.12
CA VAL A 367 12.87 28.02 -8.53
C VAL A 367 14.09 27.13 -8.28
N VAL A 368 15.29 27.72 -8.31
CA VAL A 368 16.55 26.99 -8.12
C VAL A 368 17.00 27.17 -6.67
N LEU A 369 17.16 26.05 -5.97
CA LEU A 369 17.55 26.04 -4.56
C LEU A 369 19.08 26.09 -4.39
N ALA A 370 19.80 25.37 -5.26
CA ALA A 370 21.24 25.29 -5.22
C ALA A 370 21.81 24.89 -6.57
N THR A 371 23.02 25.37 -6.89
CA THR A 371 23.75 25.01 -8.11
C THR A 371 25.13 24.45 -7.77
N PHE A 372 25.40 23.26 -8.28
CA PHE A 372 26.70 22.62 -8.27
C PHE A 372 27.46 23.04 -9.53
N ASN A 373 28.25 24.12 -9.41
CA ASN A 373 29.10 24.58 -10.50
C ASN A 373 30.30 23.64 -10.61
N TYR A 374 30.16 22.60 -11.43
CA TYR A 374 31.24 21.75 -11.85
C TYR A 374 31.34 21.83 -13.38
N GLU A 375 32.52 22.15 -13.88
CA GLU A 375 32.81 22.10 -15.31
C GLU A 375 32.89 20.64 -15.74
N THR A 376 31.76 20.05 -16.11
CA THR A 376 31.73 18.73 -16.75
C THR A 376 31.46 18.94 -18.23
N GLU A 377 32.53 19.03 -19.02
CA GLU A 377 32.47 18.85 -20.47
C GLU A 377 32.01 17.40 -20.78
N GLY A 378 30.69 17.18 -20.73
CA GLY A 378 30.06 15.95 -21.20
C GLY A 378 30.28 14.67 -20.38
N GLN A 379 31.00 14.70 -19.25
CA GLN A 379 31.22 13.52 -18.40
C GLN A 379 30.19 13.39 -17.26
N ASN A 380 29.87 12.15 -16.89
CA ASN A 380 29.05 11.86 -15.71
C ASN A 380 29.73 12.41 -14.43
N LEU A 381 28.95 12.95 -13.49
CA LEU A 381 29.50 13.39 -12.20
C LEU A 381 30.20 12.22 -11.48
N PRO A 382 31.34 12.43 -10.81
CA PRO A 382 31.93 11.40 -9.96
C PRO A 382 30.95 10.92 -8.89
N ARG A 383 31.04 9.65 -8.46
CA ARG A 383 30.14 9.06 -7.45
C ARG A 383 30.04 9.90 -6.17
N SER A 384 31.14 10.47 -5.70
CA SER A 384 31.15 11.36 -4.53
C SER A 384 30.27 12.60 -4.72
N HIS A 385 30.25 13.17 -5.93
CA HIS A 385 29.46 14.35 -6.26
C HIS A 385 27.99 14.02 -6.47
N GLN A 386 27.72 12.86 -7.06
CA GLN A 386 26.39 12.29 -7.16
C GLN A 386 25.77 12.07 -5.77
N CYS A 387 26.52 11.49 -4.82
CA CYS A 387 26.09 11.38 -3.42
C CYS A 387 25.86 12.74 -2.75
N LEU A 388 26.72 13.74 -3.00
CA LEU A 388 26.51 15.09 -2.47
C LEU A 388 25.24 15.74 -3.04
N LEU A 389 24.90 15.48 -4.30
CA LEU A 389 23.67 15.99 -4.92
C LEU A 389 22.43 15.33 -4.28
N ASN A 390 22.46 14.01 -4.01
CA ASN A 390 21.40 13.34 -3.25
C ASN A 390 21.23 13.92 -1.84
N LEU A 391 22.35 14.20 -1.14
CA LEU A 391 22.32 14.80 0.19
C LEU A 391 21.73 16.21 0.16
N LEU A 392 22.08 17.00 -0.86
CA LEU A 392 21.54 18.33 -1.08
C LEU A 392 20.04 18.30 -1.36
N GLU A 393 19.58 17.40 -2.23
CA GLU A 393 18.15 17.22 -2.52
C GLU A 393 17.40 16.77 -1.27
N MET A 394 17.94 15.82 -0.51
CA MET A 394 17.36 15.33 0.73
C MET A 394 17.27 16.44 1.78
N TRP A 395 18.33 17.24 1.94
CA TRP A 395 18.34 18.36 2.87
C TRP A 395 17.28 19.40 2.52
N MET A 396 17.17 19.77 1.25
CA MET A 396 16.11 20.67 0.79
C MET A 396 14.72 20.05 0.98
N ALA A 397 14.55 18.75 0.72
CA ALA A 397 13.29 18.06 0.97
C ALA A 397 12.91 18.04 2.47
N CYS A 398 13.87 17.95 3.39
CA CYS A 398 13.63 18.13 4.83
C CYS A 398 13.27 19.60 5.17
N LEU A 399 14.03 20.56 4.65
CA LEU A 399 13.86 21.98 4.93
C LEU A 399 12.46 22.48 4.50
N PHE A 400 12.06 22.14 3.27
CA PHE A 400 10.73 22.43 2.71
C PHE A 400 9.67 21.37 3.07
N ARG A 401 10.04 20.36 3.87
CA ARG A 401 9.17 19.29 4.38
C ARG A 401 8.35 18.60 3.29
N THR A 402 8.97 18.36 2.13
CA THR A 402 8.27 17.80 0.97
C THR A 402 8.12 16.27 1.02
N LEU A 403 8.80 15.62 1.98
CA LEU A 403 8.78 14.18 2.21
C LEU A 403 7.49 13.69 2.89
N THR A 404 7.34 12.37 2.96
CA THR A 404 6.27 11.73 3.74
C THR A 404 6.47 11.96 5.25
N ALA A 405 5.39 11.88 6.04
CA ALA A 405 5.48 12.03 7.50
C ALA A 405 6.46 11.06 8.14
N ARG A 406 6.42 9.78 7.74
CA ARG A 406 7.35 8.74 8.21
C ARG A 406 8.81 9.10 7.93
N ASP A 407 9.10 9.61 6.74
CA ASP A 407 10.48 9.95 6.38
C ASP A 407 10.94 11.22 7.09
N LEU A 408 10.06 12.21 7.29
CA LEU A 408 10.35 13.37 8.13
C LEU A 408 10.58 12.96 9.60
N ASP A 409 9.84 11.98 10.13
CA ASP A 409 10.09 11.47 11.49
C ASP A 409 11.51 10.91 11.64
N ARG A 410 12.04 10.32 10.56
CA ARG A 410 13.38 9.75 10.53
C ARG A 410 14.47 10.80 10.31
N TYR A 411 14.27 11.74 9.38
CA TYR A 411 15.35 12.61 8.88
C TYR A 411 15.23 14.09 9.24
N LEU A 412 14.13 14.52 9.86
CA LEU A 412 13.95 15.88 10.38
C LEU A 412 14.16 15.89 11.91
N PRO A 413 14.90 16.87 12.46
CA PRO A 413 15.07 16.98 13.91
C PRO A 413 13.72 17.01 14.64
N PRO A 414 13.57 16.34 15.81
CA PRO A 414 12.33 16.38 16.59
C PRO A 414 11.90 17.78 17.04
N SER A 415 12.84 18.73 17.10
CA SER A 415 12.59 20.13 17.44
C SER A 415 11.85 20.91 16.34
N VAL A 416 11.82 20.41 15.11
CA VAL A 416 11.23 21.11 13.97
C VAL A 416 9.81 20.61 13.72
N GLY A 417 8.85 21.54 13.68
CA GLY A 417 7.43 21.23 13.46
C GLY A 417 7.19 20.48 12.14
N ARG A 418 6.21 19.57 12.14
CA ARG A 418 5.86 18.67 11.02
C ARG A 418 4.44 18.89 10.49
N SER A 419 3.85 20.04 10.78
CA SER A 419 2.47 20.40 10.45
C SER A 419 2.10 20.21 8.96
N SER A 420 3.08 20.34 8.06
CA SER A 420 2.93 20.18 6.60
C SER A 420 3.21 18.77 6.06
N ALA A 421 3.63 17.83 6.92
CA ALA A 421 4.14 16.54 6.49
C ALA A 421 3.12 15.73 5.67
N GLY A 422 3.58 15.10 4.58
CA GLY A 422 2.74 14.23 3.74
C GLY A 422 1.75 14.97 2.82
N ARG A 423 1.76 16.30 2.78
CA ARG A 423 0.96 17.12 1.85
C ARG A 423 1.67 17.40 0.52
N HIS A 424 2.91 16.96 0.37
CA HIS A 424 3.79 17.33 -0.72
C HIS A 424 4.26 16.11 -1.52
N LEU A 425 5.01 16.33 -2.60
CA LEU A 425 5.05 15.40 -3.72
C LEU A 425 6.25 14.44 -3.72
N ASN A 426 7.17 14.54 -2.74
CA ASN A 426 8.29 13.60 -2.61
C ASN A 426 7.87 12.35 -1.83
N VAL A 427 7.56 11.27 -2.56
CA VAL A 427 7.13 9.98 -1.98
C VAL A 427 8.27 9.03 -1.62
N VAL A 428 9.48 9.26 -2.16
CA VAL A 428 10.67 8.47 -1.88
C VAL A 428 11.80 9.43 -1.48
N PRO A 429 12.54 9.16 -0.39
CA PRO A 429 13.66 10.01 0.02
C PRO A 429 14.77 10.07 -1.06
N PRO A 430 15.25 11.27 -1.43
CA PRO A 430 16.33 11.45 -2.42
C PRO A 430 17.62 10.68 -2.15
N ILE A 431 17.95 10.40 -0.89
CA ILE A 431 19.10 9.56 -0.52
C ILE A 431 19.05 8.14 -1.09
N TRP A 432 17.91 7.68 -1.60
CA TRP A 432 17.76 6.40 -2.30
C TRP A 432 17.89 6.50 -3.82
N GLN A 433 17.94 7.72 -4.38
CA GLN A 433 18.09 7.91 -5.82
C GLN A 433 19.43 7.31 -6.27
N ARG A 434 19.38 6.48 -7.30
CA ARG A 434 20.52 5.69 -7.80
C ARG A 434 21.22 6.40 -8.94
N PHE A 435 22.49 6.06 -9.11
CA PHE A 435 23.26 6.40 -10.29
C PHE A 435 23.62 5.13 -11.06
N GLN A 436 24.07 5.28 -12.30
CA GLN A 436 24.48 4.13 -13.12
C GLN A 436 25.55 3.33 -12.35
N ASP A 437 25.44 2.00 -12.38
CA ASP A 437 26.35 1.01 -11.77
C ASP A 437 26.14 0.63 -10.28
N GLU A 438 25.10 1.12 -9.59
CA GLU A 438 24.78 0.66 -8.23
C GLU A 438 23.90 -0.61 -8.21
N THR A 439 24.27 -1.60 -7.38
CA THR A 439 23.47 -2.80 -7.11
C THR A 439 22.17 -2.44 -6.38
N VAL A 440 21.12 -3.25 -6.58
CA VAL A 440 19.76 -3.00 -6.07
C VAL A 440 19.69 -3.33 -4.57
N PRO A 441 19.53 -2.36 -3.64
CA PRO A 441 19.15 -2.66 -2.25
C PRO A 441 17.75 -3.31 -2.17
N ASP A 442 17.48 -4.10 -1.12
CA ASP A 442 16.15 -4.73 -0.91
C ASP A 442 15.09 -3.63 -0.81
N MET A 443 14.07 -3.68 -1.68
CA MET A 443 13.04 -2.64 -1.81
C MET A 443 12.30 -2.33 -0.51
N ARG A 444 12.37 -3.20 0.50
CA ARG A 444 11.79 -2.99 1.84
C ARG A 444 12.38 -1.78 2.58
N GLU A 445 13.62 -1.39 2.30
CA GLU A 445 14.24 -0.23 2.97
C GLU A 445 13.73 1.12 2.43
N ILE A 446 13.23 1.13 1.19
CA ILE A 446 12.94 2.36 0.44
C ILE A 446 11.47 2.78 0.60
N PHE A 447 10.53 1.82 0.47
CA PHE A 447 9.10 2.12 0.45
C PHE A 447 8.28 0.89 0.84
N ASP A 448 7.61 0.94 1.98
CA ASP A 448 6.93 -0.23 2.56
C ASP A 448 5.40 -0.15 2.40
N ARG A 449 4.72 -1.26 2.73
CA ARG A 449 3.26 -1.35 2.63
C ARG A 449 2.54 -0.33 3.51
N SER A 450 3.10 0.01 4.68
CA SER A 450 2.50 0.98 5.60
C SER A 450 2.47 2.38 4.99
N SER A 451 3.56 2.79 4.33
CA SER A 451 3.67 4.10 3.68
C SER A 451 2.77 4.24 2.48
N PHE A 452 2.67 3.20 1.65
CA PHE A 452 1.70 3.24 0.55
C PHE A 452 0.25 3.29 1.06
N ARG A 453 -0.03 2.60 2.18
CA ARG A 453 -1.34 2.65 2.84
C ARG A 453 -1.67 4.04 3.37
N SER A 454 -0.69 4.78 3.90
CA SER A 454 -0.92 6.16 4.33
C SER A 454 -1.27 7.08 3.16
N LEU A 455 -0.69 6.86 1.97
CA LEU A 455 -1.07 7.61 0.77
C LEU A 455 -2.50 7.28 0.31
N LEU A 456 -2.90 6.01 0.39
CA LEU A 456 -4.30 5.59 0.14
C LEU A 456 -5.30 6.19 1.14
N GLN A 457 -4.83 6.56 2.33
CA GLN A 457 -5.62 7.18 3.41
C GLN A 457 -5.36 8.69 3.53
N SER A 458 -4.61 9.30 2.61
CA SER A 458 -4.26 10.71 2.69
C SER A 458 -5.51 11.58 2.73
N ASN A 459 -5.50 12.65 3.53
CA ASN A 459 -6.57 13.66 3.55
C ASN A 459 -6.62 14.45 2.23
N ASP A 460 -5.49 14.54 1.51
CA ASP A 460 -5.44 15.17 0.19
C ASP A 460 -6.04 14.24 -0.88
N ALA A 461 -7.14 14.71 -1.49
CA ALA A 461 -7.86 13.97 -2.52
C ALA A 461 -6.99 13.64 -3.75
N ALA A 462 -6.07 14.52 -4.16
CA ALA A 462 -5.23 14.28 -5.34
C ALA A 462 -4.18 13.20 -5.06
N VAL A 463 -3.57 13.23 -3.87
CA VAL A 463 -2.61 12.20 -3.41
C VAL A 463 -3.30 10.85 -3.27
N ARG A 464 -4.48 10.83 -2.67
CA ARG A 464 -5.29 9.61 -2.50
C ARG A 464 -5.72 9.02 -3.84
N SER A 465 -6.15 9.85 -4.79
CA SER A 465 -6.53 9.42 -6.14
C SER A 465 -5.35 8.81 -6.90
N TRP A 466 -4.17 9.43 -6.82
CA TRP A 466 -2.95 8.88 -7.39
C TRP A 466 -2.62 7.50 -6.82
N ALA A 467 -2.65 7.35 -5.49
CA ALA A 467 -2.31 6.09 -4.83
C ALA A 467 -3.29 4.97 -5.23
N GLN A 468 -4.59 5.28 -5.34
CA GLN A 468 -5.60 4.34 -5.84
C GLN A 468 -5.29 3.94 -7.28
N LYS A 469 -5.01 4.91 -8.16
CA LYS A 469 -4.69 4.63 -9.57
C LYS A 469 -3.41 3.80 -9.71
N ALA A 470 -2.39 4.07 -8.91
CA ALA A 470 -1.13 3.31 -8.91
C ALA A 470 -1.35 1.85 -8.47
N ARG A 471 -2.14 1.64 -7.40
CA ARG A 471 -2.56 0.30 -6.94
C ARG A 471 -3.33 -0.44 -8.04
N ASP A 472 -4.32 0.22 -8.60
CA ASP A 472 -5.21 -0.38 -9.60
C ASP A 472 -4.43 -0.71 -10.87
N SER A 473 -3.55 0.19 -11.32
CA SER A 473 -2.66 -0.06 -12.48
C SER A 473 -1.69 -1.22 -12.24
N TYR A 474 -1.15 -1.37 -11.02
CA TYR A 474 -0.33 -2.53 -10.66
C TYR A 474 -1.15 -3.83 -10.69
N ASN A 475 -2.37 -3.80 -10.16
CA ASN A 475 -3.26 -4.97 -10.17
C ASN A 475 -3.72 -5.34 -11.59
N ASP A 476 -3.92 -4.35 -12.46
CA ASP A 476 -4.24 -4.55 -13.87
C ASP A 476 -3.12 -5.29 -14.62
N LEU A 477 -1.87 -5.25 -14.13
CA LEU A 477 -0.77 -6.02 -14.72
C LEU A 477 -1.05 -7.53 -14.72
N ARG A 478 -1.83 -8.04 -13.75
CA ARG A 478 -2.29 -9.44 -13.70
C ARG A 478 -3.04 -9.83 -14.99
N ASN A 479 -3.82 -8.90 -15.52
CA ASN A 479 -4.68 -9.08 -16.70
C ASN A 479 -4.13 -8.36 -17.94
N SER A 480 -2.88 -7.88 -17.90
CA SER A 480 -2.28 -7.18 -19.03
C SER A 480 -2.25 -8.07 -20.27
N PRO A 481 -2.52 -7.57 -21.48
CA PRO A 481 -2.36 -8.35 -22.70
C PRO A 481 -0.89 -8.73 -22.96
N ASP A 482 0.05 -7.97 -22.40
CA ASP A 482 1.50 -8.24 -22.49
C ASP A 482 1.94 -9.37 -21.52
N PRO A 483 2.42 -10.51 -22.03
CA PRO A 483 2.91 -11.61 -21.19
C PRO A 483 4.06 -11.24 -20.26
N GLN A 484 4.93 -10.30 -20.64
CA GLN A 484 6.06 -9.89 -19.80
C GLN A 484 5.58 -9.15 -18.55
N LEU A 485 4.57 -8.29 -18.69
CA LEU A 485 3.97 -7.57 -17.58
C LEU A 485 3.21 -8.51 -16.63
N ARG A 486 2.50 -9.51 -17.16
CA ARG A 486 1.89 -10.56 -16.34
C ARG A 486 2.95 -11.33 -15.57
N HIS A 487 4.02 -11.76 -16.24
CA HIS A 487 5.12 -12.50 -15.60
C HIS A 487 5.80 -11.69 -14.48
N TYR A 488 6.02 -10.39 -14.71
CA TYR A 488 6.51 -9.48 -13.68
C TYR A 488 5.59 -9.45 -12.46
N TRP A 489 4.28 -9.33 -12.67
CA TRP A 489 3.30 -9.33 -11.58
C TRP A 489 3.32 -10.65 -10.80
N PHE A 490 3.22 -11.80 -11.46
CA PHE A 490 3.24 -13.11 -10.80
C PHE A 490 4.56 -13.37 -10.08
N GLY A 491 5.69 -13.03 -10.70
CA GLY A 491 7.01 -13.18 -10.09
C GLY A 491 7.22 -12.27 -8.87
N ASN A 492 6.63 -11.06 -8.87
CA ASN A 492 6.62 -10.21 -7.68
C ASN A 492 5.67 -10.76 -6.61
N ASN A 493 4.46 -11.19 -6.99
CA ASN A 493 3.46 -11.74 -6.06
C ASN A 493 3.98 -13.01 -5.35
N ASN A 494 4.56 -13.95 -6.09
CA ASN A 494 5.15 -15.17 -5.53
C ASN A 494 6.27 -14.87 -4.52
N ARG A 495 7.11 -13.87 -4.81
CA ARG A 495 8.14 -13.42 -3.86
C ARG A 495 7.52 -12.84 -2.59
N GLN A 496 6.44 -12.07 -2.70
CA GLN A 496 5.75 -11.52 -1.53
C GLN A 496 5.06 -12.62 -0.71
N LEU A 497 4.47 -13.61 -1.36
CA LEU A 497 3.87 -14.77 -0.69
C LEU A 497 4.90 -15.59 0.07
N GLY A 498 6.06 -15.90 -0.55
CA GLY A 498 7.15 -16.60 0.13
C GLY A 498 7.62 -15.85 1.38
N ARG A 499 7.81 -14.53 1.27
CA ARG A 499 8.17 -13.68 2.42
C ARG A 499 7.09 -13.65 3.51
N ALA A 500 5.82 -13.62 3.13
CA ALA A 500 4.71 -13.68 4.08
C ALA A 500 4.68 -15.02 4.82
N TRP A 501 4.97 -16.12 4.12
CA TRP A 501 5.10 -17.44 4.74
C TRP A 501 6.24 -17.49 5.75
N GLU A 502 7.44 -17.03 5.39
CA GLU A 502 8.59 -16.93 6.31
C GLU A 502 8.23 -16.13 7.57
N SER A 503 7.59 -14.97 7.39
CA SER A 503 7.17 -14.12 8.52
C SER A 503 6.12 -14.78 9.42
N ASN A 504 5.16 -15.48 8.81
CA ASN A 504 4.13 -16.23 9.55
C ASN A 504 4.73 -17.40 10.32
N GLU A 505 5.71 -18.09 9.73
CA GLU A 505 6.44 -19.18 10.37
C GLU A 505 7.27 -18.68 11.56
N GLN A 506 8.00 -17.58 11.38
CA GLN A 506 8.74 -16.94 12.48
C GLN A 506 7.81 -16.53 13.63
N THR A 507 6.67 -15.94 13.29
CA THR A 507 5.63 -15.58 14.28
C THR A 507 5.09 -16.83 14.99
N ALA A 508 4.90 -17.94 14.28
CA ALA A 508 4.47 -19.20 14.88
C ALA A 508 5.53 -19.77 15.84
N ILE A 509 6.81 -19.70 15.47
CA ILE A 509 7.94 -20.09 16.33
C ILE A 509 7.96 -19.23 17.60
N ASP A 510 7.88 -17.91 17.47
CA ASP A 510 7.96 -17.01 18.62
C ASP A 510 6.75 -17.18 19.56
N ASN A 511 5.57 -17.46 19.01
CA ASN A 511 4.40 -17.85 19.79
C ASN A 511 4.57 -19.17 20.55
N LEU A 512 5.39 -20.10 20.04
CA LEU A 512 5.67 -21.38 20.70
C LEU A 512 6.75 -21.25 21.78
N LYS A 513 7.72 -20.34 21.62
CA LYS A 513 8.75 -20.07 22.64
C LYS A 513 8.16 -19.63 23.97
N VAL A 514 7.02 -18.94 23.97
CA VAL A 514 6.28 -18.56 25.18
C VAL A 514 5.97 -19.78 26.06
N TYR A 515 5.56 -20.91 25.47
CA TYR A 515 5.30 -22.13 26.24
C TYR A 515 6.57 -22.72 26.83
N HIS A 516 7.73 -22.48 26.21
CA HIS A 516 9.00 -22.98 26.71
C HIS A 516 9.55 -22.12 27.85
N LEU A 517 9.51 -20.79 27.70
CA LEU A 517 10.11 -19.85 28.63
C LEU A 517 9.29 -19.64 29.91
N GLU A 518 7.98 -19.43 29.76
CA GLU A 518 7.11 -19.02 30.88
C GLU A 518 5.89 -19.93 31.07
N GLY A 519 5.53 -20.72 30.04
CA GLY A 519 4.27 -21.44 30.01
C GLY A 519 3.09 -20.53 29.65
N LYS A 520 2.00 -21.11 29.16
CA LYS A 520 0.85 -20.33 28.66
C LYS A 520 -0.47 -20.91 29.11
N GLU A 521 -1.40 -20.04 29.50
CA GLU A 521 -2.78 -20.43 29.78
C GLU A 521 -3.49 -20.86 28.48
N ARG A 522 -4.17 -22.00 28.55
CA ARG A 522 -5.00 -22.56 27.48
C ARG A 522 -6.30 -23.12 28.04
N THR A 523 -7.33 -23.06 27.21
CA THR A 523 -8.63 -23.66 27.50
C THR A 523 -8.66 -25.10 26.99
N VAL A 524 -9.08 -26.03 27.84
CA VAL A 524 -9.27 -27.42 27.45
C VAL A 524 -10.46 -27.52 26.50
N GLN A 525 -10.22 -28.09 25.32
CA GLN A 525 -11.24 -28.36 24.30
C GLN A 525 -11.59 -29.85 24.28
N CYS A 526 -12.77 -30.19 23.77
CA CYS A 526 -13.21 -31.57 23.59
C CYS A 526 -13.89 -31.68 22.23
N ALA A 527 -13.44 -32.62 21.40
CA ALA A 527 -14.09 -32.85 20.12
C ALA A 527 -15.39 -33.65 20.36
N PRO A 528 -16.46 -33.44 19.57
CA PRO A 528 -17.75 -34.14 19.76
C PRO A 528 -17.63 -35.67 19.73
N ASP A 529 -16.67 -36.18 18.96
CA ASP A 529 -16.37 -37.60 18.78
C ASP A 529 -15.34 -38.16 19.79
N ARG A 530 -14.67 -37.29 20.55
CA ARG A 530 -13.59 -37.68 21.46
C ARG A 530 -14.03 -37.53 22.91
N LYS A 531 -14.02 -38.65 23.64
CA LYS A 531 -14.17 -38.66 25.11
C LYS A 531 -13.00 -38.00 25.87
N ARG A 532 -12.09 -37.28 25.21
CA ARG A 532 -10.83 -36.79 25.80
C ARG A 532 -10.63 -35.31 25.51
N GLY A 533 -10.25 -34.59 26.56
CA GLY A 533 -9.80 -33.21 26.44
C GLY A 533 -8.48 -33.11 25.66
N TYR A 534 -8.29 -31.99 24.97
CA TYR A 534 -7.03 -31.61 24.36
C TYR A 534 -6.86 -30.09 24.46
N ILE A 535 -5.65 -29.63 24.15
CA ILE A 535 -5.30 -28.22 24.06
C ILE A 535 -4.53 -27.99 22.76
N THR A 536 -4.67 -26.80 22.20
CA THR A 536 -3.95 -26.38 21.00
C THR A 536 -2.80 -25.45 21.37
N CYS A 537 -1.62 -25.78 20.86
CA CYS A 537 -0.42 -24.98 20.99
C CYS A 537 0.08 -24.63 19.58
N GLY A 538 -0.49 -23.56 19.01
CA GLY A 538 -0.31 -23.28 17.58
C GLY A 538 -0.91 -24.42 16.74
N LYS A 539 -0.12 -24.97 15.81
CA LYS A 539 -0.51 -26.13 14.99
C LYS A 539 -0.43 -27.48 15.70
N PHE A 540 0.03 -27.52 16.96
CA PHE A 540 0.22 -28.76 17.71
C PHE A 540 -0.95 -29.03 18.65
N VAL A 541 -1.49 -30.24 18.57
CA VAL A 541 -2.59 -30.69 19.45
C VAL A 541 -2.01 -31.60 20.53
N ILE A 542 -2.13 -31.17 21.79
CA ILE A 542 -1.64 -31.92 22.95
C ILE A 542 -2.85 -32.56 23.64
N SER A 543 -2.84 -33.88 23.74
CA SER A 543 -3.94 -34.65 24.33
C SER A 543 -3.83 -34.68 25.86
N ILE A 544 -4.95 -34.51 26.54
CA ILE A 544 -5.04 -34.61 28.00
C ILE A 544 -5.55 -36.01 28.36
N PRO A 545 -4.83 -36.78 29.20
CA PRO A 545 -5.31 -38.06 29.69
C PRO A 545 -6.63 -37.94 30.45
N GLN A 546 -7.58 -38.85 30.21
CA GLN A 546 -8.85 -38.91 30.93
C GLN A 546 -8.67 -39.08 32.44
N SER A 547 -7.58 -39.72 32.87
CA SER A 547 -7.26 -39.92 34.28
C SER A 547 -7.05 -38.62 35.05
N LEU A 548 -6.80 -37.49 34.38
CA LEU A 548 -6.66 -36.19 35.03
C LEU A 548 -8.01 -35.52 35.30
N ASN A 549 -9.11 -36.04 34.74
CA ASN A 549 -10.48 -35.56 34.96
C ASN A 549 -10.65 -34.04 34.82
N ILE A 550 -9.96 -33.40 33.87
CA ILE A 550 -10.07 -31.96 33.63
C ILE A 550 -11.23 -31.70 32.66
N SER A 551 -12.24 -30.95 33.10
CA SER A 551 -13.44 -30.66 32.31
C SER A 551 -13.12 -29.78 31.08
N PRO A 552 -13.80 -29.99 29.94
CA PRO A 552 -13.78 -29.04 28.83
C PRO A 552 -14.18 -27.63 29.30
N GLY A 553 -13.56 -26.59 28.72
CA GLY A 553 -13.71 -25.21 29.15
C GLY A 553 -12.80 -24.78 30.31
N SER A 554 -12.15 -25.73 31.00
CA SER A 554 -11.21 -25.41 32.08
C SER A 554 -9.96 -24.70 31.56
N LYS A 555 -9.49 -23.70 32.32
CA LYS A 555 -8.22 -23.03 32.06
C LYS A 555 -7.06 -23.78 32.72
N VAL A 556 -6.02 -24.04 31.95
CA VAL A 556 -4.81 -24.77 32.37
C VAL A 556 -3.56 -24.04 31.88
N ILE A 557 -2.49 -24.05 32.66
CA ILE A 557 -1.18 -23.56 32.25
C ILE A 557 -0.38 -24.73 31.67
N VAL A 558 0.18 -24.53 30.48
CA VAL A 558 0.89 -25.55 29.71
C VAL A 558 2.30 -25.06 29.47
N GLN A 559 3.30 -25.90 29.74
CA GLN A 559 4.70 -25.54 29.59
C GLN A 559 5.49 -26.65 28.89
N PHE A 560 6.37 -26.25 27.98
CA PHE A 560 7.29 -27.13 27.25
C PHE A 560 8.66 -27.11 27.90
N HIS A 561 9.19 -28.29 28.22
CA HIS A 561 10.48 -28.45 28.86
C HIS A 561 11.37 -29.24 27.91
N LEU A 562 12.39 -28.56 27.39
CA LEU A 562 13.32 -29.13 26.43
C LEU A 562 14.67 -29.38 27.11
N TYR A 563 15.08 -30.64 27.15
CA TYR A 563 16.31 -31.07 27.81
C TYR A 563 17.43 -31.37 26.80
N LYS A 564 18.66 -31.50 27.30
CA LYS A 564 19.83 -31.88 26.47
C LYS A 564 19.85 -33.37 26.12
N THR A 565 19.26 -34.21 26.98
CA THR A 565 19.24 -35.67 26.84
C THR A 565 17.82 -36.19 26.98
N GLU A 566 17.59 -37.47 26.64
CA GLU A 566 16.26 -38.06 26.78
C GLU A 566 15.76 -37.99 28.23
N VAL A 567 14.44 -37.86 28.40
CA VAL A 567 13.82 -37.75 29.72
C VAL A 567 12.78 -38.83 29.98
N PRO A 568 12.70 -39.40 31.21
CA PRO A 568 11.75 -40.46 31.55
C PRO A 568 10.28 -40.03 31.40
N HIS A 569 10.01 -38.74 31.62
CA HIS A 569 8.67 -38.15 31.55
C HIS A 569 8.41 -37.45 30.21
N ARG A 570 9.10 -37.87 29.13
CA ARG A 570 8.88 -37.37 27.78
C ARG A 570 7.42 -37.51 27.35
N TYR A 571 6.93 -36.52 26.60
CA TYR A 571 5.55 -36.54 26.12
C TYR A 571 5.30 -37.68 25.14
N THR A 572 6.27 -38.00 24.28
CA THR A 572 6.19 -39.09 23.29
C THR A 572 6.85 -40.38 23.80
N ARG A 573 6.05 -41.30 24.37
CA ARG A 573 6.62 -42.56 24.91
C ARG A 573 7.26 -43.44 23.82
N LYS A 574 6.78 -43.33 22.57
CA LYS A 574 7.29 -44.05 21.39
C LYS A 574 8.44 -43.33 20.66
N ALA A 575 8.95 -42.22 21.19
CA ALA A 575 10.14 -41.59 20.64
C ALA A 575 11.37 -42.52 20.84
N MET A 576 12.17 -42.64 19.79
CA MET A 576 13.46 -43.33 19.82
C MET A 576 14.47 -42.47 20.59
N PRO A 577 15.56 -43.03 21.14
CA PRO A 577 16.56 -42.24 21.88
C PRO A 577 17.13 -41.07 21.07
N TYR A 578 17.26 -41.23 19.76
CA TYR A 578 17.76 -40.23 18.82
C TYR A 578 16.68 -39.26 18.29
N ASP A 579 15.38 -39.50 18.57
CA ASP A 579 14.33 -38.55 18.20
C ASP A 579 14.49 -37.28 19.05
N PRO A 580 14.47 -36.06 18.49
CA PRO A 580 14.47 -34.83 19.28
C PRO A 580 13.37 -34.78 20.34
N SER A 581 12.19 -35.33 20.02
CA SER A 581 11.07 -35.42 20.96
C SER A 581 11.33 -36.33 22.17
N SER A 582 12.39 -37.15 22.17
CA SER A 582 12.81 -37.93 23.34
C SER A 582 13.22 -37.05 24.53
N ARG A 583 13.62 -35.80 24.22
CA ARG A 583 14.06 -34.76 25.16
C ARG A 583 12.97 -33.76 25.53
N LEU A 584 11.78 -33.89 24.94
CA LEU A 584 10.66 -32.99 25.14
C LEU A 584 9.70 -33.54 26.22
N ALA A 585 9.55 -32.80 27.31
CA ALA A 585 8.49 -32.99 28.29
C ALA A 585 7.48 -31.86 28.23
N ILE A 586 6.22 -32.17 28.55
CA ILE A 586 5.13 -31.19 28.58
C ILE A 586 4.45 -31.30 29.95
N SER A 587 4.44 -30.21 30.71
CA SER A 587 3.72 -30.13 31.99
C SER A 587 2.39 -29.41 31.84
N ILE A 588 1.42 -29.79 32.65
CA ILE A 588 0.12 -29.12 32.76
C ILE A 588 -0.17 -28.77 34.21
N LYS A 589 -0.64 -27.54 34.46
CA LYS A 589 -1.08 -27.07 35.77
C LYS A 589 -2.51 -26.54 35.69
N GLY A 590 -3.38 -26.89 36.63
CA GLY A 590 -4.77 -26.47 36.61
C GLY A 590 -5.59 -27.06 37.74
N ARG A 591 -6.89 -27.26 37.49
CA ARG A 591 -7.81 -27.95 38.40
C ARG A 591 -8.58 -29.03 37.68
N ASP A 592 -8.86 -30.13 38.37
CA ASP A 592 -9.76 -31.18 37.88
C ASP A 592 -11.24 -30.78 38.07
N ALA A 593 -12.16 -31.61 37.60
CA ALA A 593 -13.61 -31.40 37.72
C ALA A 593 -14.10 -31.34 39.18
N SER A 594 -13.32 -31.88 40.14
CA SER A 594 -13.61 -31.83 41.57
C SER A 594 -12.97 -30.62 42.26
N GLY A 595 -12.24 -29.78 41.52
CA GLY A 595 -11.56 -28.58 42.02
C GLY A 595 -10.17 -28.83 42.62
N ASN A 596 -9.67 -30.06 42.61
CA ASN A 596 -8.33 -30.39 43.12
C ASN A 596 -7.26 -29.83 42.18
N LYS A 597 -6.12 -29.41 42.75
CA LYS A 597 -4.98 -28.94 41.94
C LYS A 597 -4.37 -30.11 41.16
N VAL A 598 -4.19 -29.89 39.87
CA VAL A 598 -3.42 -30.77 38.97
C VAL A 598 -2.11 -30.06 38.64
N ASP A 599 -0.98 -30.72 38.88
CA ASP A 599 0.36 -30.30 38.42
C ASP A 599 1.12 -31.57 38.05
N THR A 600 1.22 -31.88 36.75
CA THR A 600 1.75 -33.17 36.31
C THR A 600 2.35 -33.12 34.90
N TRP A 601 3.08 -34.18 34.55
CA TRP A 601 3.66 -34.40 33.23
C TRP A 601 2.67 -35.12 32.32
N LEU A 602 2.45 -34.57 31.14
CA LEU A 602 1.66 -35.21 30.10
C LEU A 602 2.51 -36.26 29.39
N GLN A 603 1.93 -37.44 29.16
CA GLN A 603 2.53 -38.50 28.37
C GLN A 603 1.50 -39.10 27.43
N SER A 604 1.91 -39.35 26.19
CA SER A 604 1.12 -39.99 25.16
C SER A 604 1.87 -41.18 24.57
N SER A 605 1.18 -42.32 24.50
CA SER A 605 1.64 -43.54 23.85
C SER A 605 0.94 -43.78 22.50
N ARG A 606 0.08 -42.85 22.06
CA ARG A 606 -0.80 -43.04 20.90
C ARG A 606 -0.18 -42.50 19.61
N GLY A 607 -0.33 -43.29 18.55
CA GLY A 607 0.07 -42.94 17.17
C GLY A 607 1.56 -43.15 16.92
N SER A 608 1.89 -43.91 15.87
CA SER A 608 3.28 -44.04 15.36
C SER A 608 3.84 -42.72 14.84
N LYS A 609 2.95 -41.82 14.40
CA LYS A 609 3.28 -40.50 13.84
C LYS A 609 3.49 -39.40 14.88
N LEU A 610 3.16 -39.63 16.16
CA LEU A 610 3.28 -38.60 17.19
C LEU A 610 4.73 -38.15 17.45
N PRO A 611 5.73 -39.05 17.54
CA PRO A 611 7.14 -38.65 17.62
C PRO A 611 7.54 -37.71 16.49
N MET A 612 7.12 -37.98 15.25
CA MET A 612 7.43 -37.14 14.10
C MET A 612 6.84 -35.72 14.22
N ARG A 613 5.59 -35.61 14.71
CA ARG A 613 4.97 -34.30 15.00
C ARG A 613 5.72 -33.54 16.08
N MET A 614 6.12 -34.22 17.15
CA MET A 614 6.83 -33.58 18.25
C MET A 614 8.30 -33.30 17.92
N ASN A 615 8.93 -34.04 17.00
CA ASN A 615 10.24 -33.72 16.48
C ASN A 615 10.20 -32.36 15.75
N THR A 616 9.20 -32.12 14.89
CA THR A 616 8.99 -30.80 14.27
C THR A 616 8.76 -29.70 15.30
N LEU A 617 8.05 -29.98 16.40
CA LEU A 617 7.89 -29.00 17.48
C LEU A 617 9.24 -28.66 18.13
N VAL A 618 10.09 -29.66 18.38
CA VAL A 618 11.43 -29.44 18.96
C VAL A 618 12.30 -28.63 18.01
N ASP A 619 12.33 -28.95 16.73
CA ASP A 619 13.05 -28.17 15.71
C ASP A 619 12.64 -26.69 15.74
N MET A 620 11.33 -26.40 15.80
CA MET A 620 10.82 -25.04 15.90
C MET A 620 11.26 -24.34 17.19
N LEU A 621 11.31 -25.05 18.32
CA LEU A 621 11.77 -24.49 19.59
C LEU A 621 13.29 -24.24 19.61
N GLU A 622 14.06 -25.07 18.91
CA GLU A 622 15.52 -24.95 18.75
C GLU A 622 15.91 -23.94 17.66
N GLY A 623 14.94 -23.41 16.91
CA GLY A 623 15.16 -22.43 15.84
C GLY A 623 15.74 -23.04 14.57
N VAL A 624 15.55 -24.34 14.35
CA VAL A 624 15.94 -25.02 13.11
C VAL A 624 15.06 -24.49 11.97
N PRO A 625 15.66 -23.98 10.88
CA PRO A 625 14.92 -23.49 9.72
C PRO A 625 14.03 -24.56 9.08
N PHE A 626 12.87 -24.16 8.55
CA PHE A 626 11.91 -25.09 7.94
C PHE A 626 12.48 -25.92 6.80
N ASN A 627 13.29 -25.31 5.94
CA ASN A 627 13.96 -26.02 4.84
C ASN A 627 14.89 -27.12 5.35
N GLU A 628 15.58 -26.90 6.46
CA GLU A 628 16.39 -27.92 7.13
C GLU A 628 15.48 -29.00 7.73
N THR A 629 14.44 -28.64 8.48
CA THR A 629 13.45 -29.57 9.03
C THR A 629 12.84 -30.48 7.96
N CYS A 630 12.52 -29.95 6.77
CA CYS A 630 12.00 -30.74 5.64
C CYS A 630 12.97 -31.82 5.15
N SER A 631 14.28 -31.62 5.32
CA SER A 631 15.30 -32.59 4.93
C SER A 631 15.59 -33.64 6.01
N LEU A 632 15.14 -33.41 7.24
CA LEU A 632 15.35 -34.33 8.36
C LEU A 632 14.33 -35.47 8.33
N SER A 633 14.80 -36.68 8.62
CA SER A 633 13.92 -37.84 8.78
C SER A 633 13.01 -37.70 10.00
N ARG A 634 11.91 -38.45 9.98
CA ARG A 634 10.94 -38.52 11.08
C ARG A 634 10.42 -37.15 11.49
N ARG A 635 10.02 -36.34 10.52
CA ARG A 635 9.40 -35.02 10.70
C ARG A 635 7.99 -35.00 10.16
N TRP A 636 7.17 -34.18 10.81
CA TRP A 636 5.85 -33.82 10.32
C TRP A 636 5.95 -32.51 9.57
N ILE A 637 5.82 -32.58 8.26
CA ILE A 637 5.86 -31.43 7.37
C ILE A 637 4.43 -31.10 6.95
N VAL A 638 4.09 -29.82 7.06
CA VAL A 638 2.82 -29.30 6.57
C VAL A 638 3.15 -28.27 5.50
N THR A 639 3.05 -28.68 4.24
CA THR A 639 3.19 -27.78 3.11
C THR A 639 1.82 -27.26 2.70
N ARG A 640 1.77 -25.97 2.32
CA ARG A 640 0.65 -25.38 1.59
C ARG A 640 1.11 -25.18 0.16
N MET A 641 0.51 -25.88 -0.78
CA MET A 641 0.88 -25.83 -2.20
C MET A 641 0.24 -24.62 -2.91
N GLY A 642 0.37 -23.40 -2.39
CA GLY A 642 -0.25 -22.18 -2.97
C GLY A 642 -1.45 -21.61 -2.18
N GLU A 643 -1.92 -20.42 -2.58
CA GLU A 643 -3.12 -19.78 -2.00
C GLU A 643 -4.34 -20.68 -2.23
N GLY A 644 -5.08 -21.03 -1.16
CA GLY A 644 -6.27 -21.87 -1.25
C GLY A 644 -6.04 -23.39 -1.28
N THR A 645 -4.80 -23.88 -1.41
CA THR A 645 -4.54 -25.33 -1.55
C THR A 645 -4.59 -26.13 -0.25
N LEU A 646 -4.94 -27.41 -0.40
CA LEU A 646 -4.84 -28.49 0.58
C LEU A 646 -3.56 -28.41 1.41
N ARG A 647 -3.69 -28.48 2.74
CA ARG A 647 -2.54 -28.75 3.62
C ARG A 647 -2.07 -30.19 3.37
N GLN A 648 -1.03 -30.35 2.57
CA GLN A 648 -0.37 -31.63 2.43
C GLN A 648 0.41 -31.90 3.71
N THR A 649 0.03 -32.98 4.39
CA THR A 649 0.75 -33.45 5.55
C THR A 649 1.64 -34.60 5.14
N GLU A 650 2.94 -34.36 5.14
CA GLU A 650 3.95 -35.37 4.89
C GLU A 650 4.62 -35.79 6.21
N TYR A 651 4.97 -37.06 6.28
CA TYR A 651 5.77 -37.62 7.35
C TYR A 651 7.03 -38.16 6.70
N THR A 652 8.18 -37.53 6.96
CA THR A 652 9.45 -38.00 6.41
C THR A 652 9.84 -39.29 7.14
N ASP A 653 10.25 -40.31 6.40
CA ASP A 653 10.63 -41.62 6.96
C ASP A 653 12.00 -41.59 7.65
#